data_AF-A0A1T4PC88-F1
#
_entry.id   AF-A0A1T4PC88-F1
#
_cell.length_a   1.000
_cell.length_b   1.000
_cell.length_c   1.000
_cell.angle_alpha   90.00
_cell.angle_beta   90.00
_cell.angle_gamma   90.00
#
_symmetry.space_group_name_H-M   'P 1'
#
loop_
_entity.id
_entity.type
_entity.pdbx_description
1 polymer ?
#
loop_
_entity_poly.entity_id
_entity_poly.type
_entity_poly.pdbx_seq_one_letter_code
_entity_poly.pdbx_strand_id
1 'polypeptide(L)'
;MQLKEWLEIIVTNMNIPEASNTKPYFLHINEENPYFNIVQASVEWRILDSSVSINLEDTLTKEWAAYTLVNLIQPTEATIAIKDANKSIFPKQIATSVQLGIFEVDQRNCFNPKQSLSREDALEKFELVKDYVNNYKVSEPRNELEFSDDLIDVDVPLEFNEDDLKAVLSDKEVVKEGDVIRWFDHQDQFYKVVEVQESEKGIEVQLVQPEYQDIFEKFEIEDSSHIDFSNAEIEMLNENIKEVGTTKIQQLISKEIKIKDFEGSIDAGVNGITLKLRKGDIKTESKIYQVKPTVRWKTSNQGIEDAYFKLNFNTTELIKLEPTINKNYYSDFSNLKGDNFVQSLLASFKTSEDLNGTTIPICEIKVPFPNLPILQLTMQLKFHVYASGKIELVLVNEHQLGIEIKNNKMRIIQDSKRNADFIVKASASSTLGLTTGVSAGNLALMDIQIKAGIRGYMDTIVHLYDSKGEKSELKVDVPLDKADTVSLNHDDVKVCGNLNLHWVLDVGFNTSKTIASKIGFSKTLNVINENNGKIILNKKTHIENWQFLEKCTRGKRKVKETNQPIQSDKIILEKINLVIYVDESKKINIVGLPNNVDESDLIYSSNQIDVAKVNQAGVVTGVKRGSAIITIKSSDGNYFTHCNILVSEKRTNDLHNT
;
A
#
# COMPACT_ATOMS: atom_id res chain seq x y z
N MET A 1 21.76 -6.53 -28.40
CA MET A 1 21.69 -6.81 -26.95
C MET A 1 22.23 -8.19 -26.69
N GLN A 2 22.76 -8.44 -25.50
CA GLN A 2 23.29 -9.75 -25.13
C GLN A 2 22.21 -10.63 -24.49
N LEU A 3 22.43 -11.95 -24.47
CA LEU A 3 21.50 -12.91 -23.89
C LEU A 3 21.24 -12.66 -22.40
N LYS A 4 22.25 -12.22 -21.64
CA LYS A 4 22.08 -11.84 -20.22
C LYS A 4 21.08 -10.71 -19.99
N GLU A 5 21.16 -9.65 -20.79
CA GLU A 5 20.23 -8.51 -20.73
C GLU A 5 18.81 -8.94 -21.10
N TRP A 6 18.69 -9.88 -22.04
CA TRP A 6 17.41 -10.44 -22.45
C TRP A 6 16.73 -11.26 -21.36
N LEU A 7 17.47 -12.14 -20.68
CA LEU A 7 16.97 -12.92 -19.55
C LEU A 7 16.57 -12.01 -18.38
N GLU A 8 17.37 -10.98 -18.09
CA GLU A 8 17.04 -9.97 -17.08
C GLU A 8 15.74 -9.25 -17.42
N ILE A 9 15.55 -8.81 -18.67
CA ILE A 9 14.29 -8.20 -19.12
C ILE A 9 13.11 -9.14 -18.87
N ILE A 10 13.19 -10.41 -19.28
CA ILE A 10 12.10 -11.37 -19.07
C ILE A 10 11.82 -11.54 -17.57
N VAL A 11 12.83 -11.88 -16.78
CA VAL A 11 12.67 -12.19 -15.34
C VAL A 11 12.11 -10.98 -14.58
N THR A 12 12.67 -9.80 -14.79
CA THR A 12 12.24 -8.58 -14.09
C THR A 12 10.85 -8.13 -14.55
N ASN A 13 10.56 -8.08 -15.85
CA ASN A 13 9.28 -7.55 -16.35
C ASN A 13 8.12 -8.55 -16.23
N MET A 14 8.42 -9.84 -16.06
CA MET A 14 7.43 -10.86 -15.75
C MET A 14 7.26 -11.07 -14.24
N ASN A 15 7.99 -10.33 -13.39
CA ASN A 15 8.03 -10.49 -11.92
C ASN A 15 8.31 -11.93 -11.48
N ILE A 16 9.23 -12.61 -12.15
CA ILE A 16 9.62 -13.98 -11.80
C ILE A 16 10.39 -13.93 -10.46
N PRO A 17 10.02 -14.76 -9.48
CA PRO A 17 10.66 -14.74 -8.17
C PRO A 17 12.13 -15.16 -8.27
N GLU A 18 12.92 -14.74 -7.28
CA GLU A 18 14.26 -15.28 -7.10
C GLU A 18 14.20 -16.80 -6.91
N ALA A 19 15.25 -17.47 -7.38
CA ALA A 19 15.37 -18.91 -7.28
C ALA A 19 15.47 -19.34 -5.81
N SER A 20 14.84 -20.48 -5.50
CA SER A 20 14.93 -21.11 -4.19
C SER A 20 16.22 -21.89 -3.98
N ASN A 21 16.78 -22.44 -5.06
CA ASN A 21 17.97 -23.26 -5.03
C ASN A 21 19.22 -22.37 -5.12
N THR A 22 20.11 -22.51 -4.16
CA THR A 22 21.39 -21.79 -4.13
C THR A 22 22.48 -22.50 -4.93
N LYS A 23 22.31 -23.79 -5.28
CA LYS A 23 23.31 -24.52 -6.06
C LYS A 23 23.22 -24.16 -7.56
N PRO A 24 24.34 -23.83 -8.21
CA PRO A 24 24.34 -23.46 -9.62
C PRO A 24 23.80 -24.57 -10.54
N TYR A 25 22.73 -24.29 -11.30
CA TYR A 25 22.33 -25.16 -12.43
C TYR A 25 23.38 -25.21 -13.55
N PHE A 26 24.13 -24.13 -13.77
CA PHE A 26 25.23 -24.06 -14.72
C PHE A 26 26.53 -23.79 -13.96
N LEU A 27 27.47 -24.74 -13.95
CA LEU A 27 28.68 -24.68 -13.12
C LEU A 27 29.57 -23.45 -13.41
N HIS A 28 29.55 -22.92 -14.63
CA HIS A 28 30.31 -21.73 -15.04
C HIS A 28 29.63 -20.41 -14.69
N ILE A 29 28.40 -20.43 -14.16
CA ILE A 29 27.64 -19.25 -13.71
C ILE A 29 27.39 -19.43 -12.21
N ASN A 30 28.30 -18.89 -11.40
CA ASN A 30 28.28 -19.00 -9.94
C ASN A 30 27.73 -17.72 -9.27
N GLU A 31 27.64 -17.73 -7.94
CA GLU A 31 27.09 -16.62 -7.13
C GLU A 31 27.82 -15.28 -7.30
N GLU A 32 29.07 -15.27 -7.79
CA GLU A 32 29.81 -14.04 -8.06
C GLU A 32 29.36 -13.35 -9.36
N ASN A 33 28.65 -14.05 -10.23
CA ASN A 33 28.12 -13.49 -11.46
C ASN A 33 26.90 -12.59 -11.16
N PRO A 34 26.87 -11.33 -11.62
CA PRO A 34 25.72 -10.43 -11.38
C PRO A 34 24.39 -10.97 -11.90
N TYR A 35 24.41 -11.86 -12.90
CA TYR A 35 23.23 -12.48 -13.50
C TYR A 35 22.91 -13.87 -12.91
N PHE A 36 23.61 -14.31 -11.86
CA PHE A 36 23.42 -15.62 -11.24
C PHE A 36 21.95 -15.87 -10.90
N ASN A 37 21.33 -14.97 -10.12
CA ASN A 37 19.94 -15.10 -9.68
C ASN A 37 18.96 -15.12 -10.86
N ILE A 38 19.21 -14.31 -11.90
CA ILE A 38 18.38 -14.26 -13.12
C ILE A 38 18.42 -15.62 -13.85
N VAL A 39 19.60 -16.23 -13.95
CA VAL A 39 19.78 -17.53 -14.60
C VAL A 39 19.15 -18.66 -13.77
N GLN A 40 19.37 -18.68 -12.45
CA GLN A 40 18.73 -19.67 -11.57
C GLN A 40 17.21 -19.58 -11.69
N ALA A 41 16.64 -18.37 -11.61
CA ALA A 41 15.22 -18.13 -11.71
C ALA A 41 14.66 -18.58 -13.07
N SER A 42 15.39 -18.31 -14.16
CA SER A 42 15.01 -18.75 -15.50
C SER A 42 14.95 -20.28 -15.64
N VAL A 43 15.84 -21.02 -14.97
CA VAL A 43 15.80 -22.50 -14.96
C VAL A 43 14.65 -23.02 -14.10
N GLU A 44 14.48 -22.50 -12.89
CA GLU A 44 13.39 -22.91 -12.01
C GLU A 44 12.00 -22.63 -12.62
N TRP A 45 11.88 -21.55 -13.41
CA TRP A 45 10.66 -21.20 -14.14
C TRP A 45 10.54 -21.87 -15.52
N ARG A 46 11.47 -22.78 -15.84
CA ARG A 46 11.56 -23.54 -17.11
C ARG A 46 11.67 -22.69 -18.37
N ILE A 47 12.09 -21.42 -18.26
CA ILE A 47 12.47 -20.59 -19.40
C ILE A 47 13.74 -21.15 -20.04
N LEU A 48 14.67 -21.57 -19.19
CA LEU A 48 15.90 -22.27 -19.56
C LEU A 48 15.86 -23.72 -19.10
N ASP A 49 16.43 -24.60 -19.90
CA ASP A 49 16.72 -25.98 -19.56
C ASP A 49 18.20 -26.10 -19.19
N SER A 50 18.49 -26.66 -18.01
CA SER A 50 19.86 -26.86 -17.53
C SER A 50 20.73 -27.77 -18.41
N SER A 51 20.12 -28.56 -19.31
CA SER A 51 20.82 -29.40 -20.28
C SER A 51 21.35 -28.62 -21.50
N VAL A 52 20.89 -27.39 -21.72
CA VAL A 52 21.27 -26.56 -22.87
C VAL A 52 22.48 -25.70 -22.51
N SER A 53 23.56 -25.83 -23.28
CA SER A 53 24.74 -24.96 -23.11
C SER A 53 24.39 -23.50 -23.37
N ILE A 54 24.78 -22.63 -22.44
CA ILE A 54 24.51 -21.19 -22.50
C ILE A 54 25.78 -20.36 -22.29
N ASN A 55 25.95 -19.31 -23.10
CA ASN A 55 26.93 -18.26 -22.89
C ASN A 55 26.22 -16.91 -22.78
N LEU A 56 26.31 -16.27 -21.62
CA LEU A 56 25.61 -15.03 -21.29
C LEU A 56 26.05 -13.82 -22.12
N GLU A 57 27.27 -13.87 -22.67
CA GLU A 57 27.84 -12.79 -23.48
C GLU A 57 27.46 -12.87 -24.96
N ASP A 58 26.82 -13.97 -25.38
CA ASP A 58 26.39 -14.15 -26.77
C ASP A 58 25.37 -13.07 -27.18
N THR A 59 25.44 -12.66 -28.45
CA THR A 59 24.44 -11.78 -29.04
C THR A 59 23.10 -12.52 -29.13
N LEU A 60 22.01 -11.85 -28.73
CA LEU A 60 20.67 -12.41 -28.83
C LEU A 60 20.32 -12.71 -30.30
N THR A 61 19.95 -13.95 -30.60
CA THR A 61 19.48 -14.40 -31.92
C THR A 61 17.99 -14.71 -31.92
N LYS A 62 17.38 -14.81 -33.10
CA LYS A 62 15.96 -15.19 -33.26
C LYS A 62 15.62 -16.51 -32.57
N GLU A 63 16.50 -17.51 -32.65
CA GLU A 63 16.25 -18.82 -32.01
C GLU A 63 16.23 -18.75 -30.48
N TRP A 64 17.11 -17.96 -29.86
CA TRP A 64 17.15 -17.80 -28.41
C TRP A 64 15.94 -17.01 -27.90
N ALA A 65 15.53 -16.00 -28.65
CA ALA A 65 14.30 -15.25 -28.36
C ALA A 65 13.07 -16.17 -28.50
N ALA A 66 12.94 -16.94 -29.59
CA ALA A 66 11.85 -17.90 -29.76
C ALA A 66 11.84 -18.98 -28.68
N TYR A 67 13.01 -19.53 -28.34
CA TYR A 67 13.15 -20.53 -27.29
C TYR A 67 12.67 -20.01 -25.93
N THR A 68 13.20 -18.89 -25.48
CA THR A 68 12.86 -18.31 -24.18
C THR A 68 11.41 -17.85 -24.10
N LEU A 69 10.86 -17.23 -25.16
CA LEU A 69 9.47 -16.76 -25.18
C LEU A 69 8.45 -17.89 -25.25
N VAL A 70 8.70 -18.93 -26.04
CA VAL A 70 7.79 -20.09 -26.10
C VAL A 70 7.81 -20.85 -24.78
N ASN A 71 8.98 -21.00 -24.16
CA ASN A 71 9.10 -21.64 -22.85
C ASN A 71 8.50 -20.78 -21.72
N LEU A 72 8.41 -19.46 -21.89
CA LEU A 72 7.67 -18.60 -20.98
C LEU A 72 6.16 -18.89 -21.06
N ILE A 73 5.64 -19.11 -22.27
CA ILE A 73 4.23 -19.45 -22.50
C ILE A 73 3.90 -20.89 -22.07
N GLN A 74 4.76 -21.86 -22.39
CA GLN A 74 4.54 -23.31 -22.26
C GLN A 74 3.24 -23.79 -22.93
N PRO A 75 3.03 -23.48 -24.22
CA PRO A 75 1.82 -23.88 -24.94
C PRO A 75 1.89 -25.38 -25.34
N THR A 76 0.77 -25.92 -25.81
CA THR A 76 0.78 -27.19 -26.55
C THR A 76 1.69 -27.10 -27.78
N GLU A 77 2.53 -28.10 -28.00
CA GLU A 77 3.53 -28.08 -29.09
C GLU A 77 2.88 -27.98 -30.48
N ALA A 78 3.45 -27.10 -31.32
CA ALA A 78 3.08 -26.93 -32.72
C ALA A 78 3.68 -28.00 -33.63
N THR A 79 2.99 -28.32 -34.72
CA THR A 79 3.44 -29.28 -35.75
C THR A 79 3.74 -28.64 -37.11
N ILE A 80 3.79 -27.30 -37.21
CA ILE A 80 4.02 -26.63 -38.49
C ILE A 80 5.46 -26.82 -39.00
N ALA A 81 5.60 -27.05 -40.31
CA ALA A 81 6.90 -27.29 -40.95
C ALA A 81 7.57 -25.96 -41.37
N ILE A 82 8.77 -25.70 -40.83
CA ILE A 82 9.62 -24.55 -41.18
C ILE A 82 10.91 -25.06 -41.80
N LYS A 83 11.27 -24.52 -42.97
CA LYS A 83 12.29 -25.10 -43.85
C LYS A 83 13.68 -25.21 -43.23
N ASP A 84 14.07 -24.25 -42.42
CA ASP A 84 15.41 -24.14 -41.83
C ASP A 84 15.41 -24.24 -40.30
N ALA A 85 14.30 -24.66 -39.68
CA ALA A 85 14.20 -24.83 -38.22
C ALA A 85 15.21 -25.86 -37.69
N ASN A 86 15.53 -26.89 -38.48
CA ASN A 86 16.54 -27.91 -38.14
C ASN A 86 17.98 -27.38 -38.04
N LYS A 87 18.25 -26.14 -38.49
CA LYS A 87 19.53 -25.47 -38.28
C LYS A 87 19.67 -24.91 -36.86
N SER A 88 18.59 -24.91 -36.09
CA SER A 88 18.56 -24.58 -34.68
C SER A 88 18.57 -25.84 -33.82
N ILE A 89 19.03 -25.69 -32.58
CA ILE A 89 18.83 -26.68 -31.53
C ILE A 89 17.41 -26.59 -30.92
N PHE A 90 16.61 -25.60 -31.30
CA PHE A 90 15.24 -25.37 -30.81
C PHE A 90 14.15 -25.44 -31.91
N PRO A 91 14.12 -26.48 -32.75
CA PRO A 91 13.20 -26.53 -33.90
C PRO A 91 11.72 -26.46 -33.49
N LYS A 92 11.37 -27.05 -32.33
CA LYS A 92 9.99 -27.04 -31.80
C LYS A 92 9.54 -25.66 -31.34
N GLN A 93 10.39 -24.95 -30.60
CA GLN A 93 10.10 -23.59 -30.16
C GLN A 93 10.00 -22.64 -31.36
N ILE A 94 10.84 -22.81 -32.37
CA ILE A 94 10.73 -22.02 -33.61
C ILE A 94 9.36 -22.24 -34.27
N ALA A 95 8.95 -23.50 -34.50
CA ALA A 95 7.64 -23.82 -35.07
C ALA A 95 6.49 -23.24 -34.25
N THR A 96 6.55 -23.39 -32.93
CA THR A 96 5.53 -22.90 -32.02
C THR A 96 5.45 -21.37 -32.00
N SER A 97 6.60 -20.70 -32.02
CA SER A 97 6.66 -19.23 -32.03
C SER A 97 6.03 -18.61 -33.28
N VAL A 98 6.16 -19.28 -34.43
CA VAL A 98 5.55 -18.85 -35.68
C VAL A 98 4.05 -19.14 -35.69
N GLN A 99 3.61 -20.30 -35.18
CA GLN A 99 2.19 -20.60 -35.05
C GLN A 99 1.46 -19.62 -34.14
N LEU A 100 2.11 -19.17 -33.06
CA LEU A 100 1.58 -18.16 -32.14
C LEU A 100 1.65 -16.73 -32.68
N GLY A 101 2.23 -16.52 -33.87
CA GLY A 101 2.39 -15.18 -34.46
C GLY A 101 3.44 -14.30 -33.77
N ILE A 102 4.30 -14.89 -32.93
CA ILE A 102 5.39 -14.15 -32.26
C ILE A 102 6.46 -13.78 -33.27
N PHE A 103 6.77 -14.71 -34.19
CA PHE A 103 7.74 -14.48 -35.26
C PHE A 103 7.15 -14.83 -36.61
N GLU A 104 7.67 -14.16 -37.64
CA GLU A 104 7.35 -14.45 -39.03
C GLU A 104 8.52 -15.15 -39.73
N VAL A 105 8.17 -15.90 -40.78
CA VAL A 105 9.11 -16.52 -41.73
C VAL A 105 9.23 -15.66 -42.99
N ASP A 106 10.35 -15.77 -43.70
CA ASP A 106 10.51 -15.11 -44.99
C ASP A 106 9.62 -15.74 -46.08
N GLN A 107 9.61 -15.13 -47.27
CA GLN A 107 8.85 -15.60 -48.43
C GLN A 107 9.20 -17.03 -48.88
N ARG A 108 10.32 -17.60 -48.40
CA ARG A 108 10.79 -18.96 -48.71
C ARG A 108 10.49 -19.94 -47.56
N ASN A 109 9.67 -19.53 -46.60
CA ASN A 109 9.37 -20.28 -45.37
C ASN A 109 10.62 -20.57 -44.51
N CYS A 110 11.59 -19.63 -44.51
CA CYS A 110 12.78 -19.70 -43.66
C CYS A 110 12.65 -18.73 -42.47
N PHE A 111 12.98 -19.21 -41.28
CA PHE A 111 13.00 -18.45 -40.04
C PHE A 111 14.32 -17.69 -39.82
N ASN A 112 15.44 -18.20 -40.33
CA ASN A 112 16.81 -17.70 -40.11
C ASN A 112 17.25 -17.72 -38.61
N PRO A 113 17.40 -18.91 -37.99
CA PRO A 113 17.58 -19.06 -36.54
C PRO A 113 18.75 -18.28 -35.92
N LYS A 114 19.88 -18.20 -36.63
CA LYS A 114 21.13 -17.58 -36.17
C LYS A 114 21.19 -16.06 -36.40
N GLN A 115 20.15 -15.47 -36.98
CA GLN A 115 20.09 -14.03 -37.21
C GLN A 115 20.06 -13.29 -35.87
N SER A 116 20.92 -12.29 -35.69
CA SER A 116 20.90 -11.40 -34.53
C SER A 116 19.59 -10.60 -34.49
N LEU A 117 18.97 -10.51 -33.32
CA LEU A 117 17.75 -9.75 -33.10
C LEU A 117 18.08 -8.36 -32.54
N SER A 118 17.48 -7.31 -33.10
CA SER A 118 17.66 -5.96 -32.59
C SER A 118 16.97 -5.81 -31.22
N ARG A 119 17.37 -4.82 -30.42
CA ARG A 119 16.75 -4.57 -29.11
C ARG A 119 15.27 -4.19 -29.25
N GLU A 120 14.94 -3.40 -30.27
CA GLU A 120 13.58 -2.96 -30.54
C GLU A 120 12.68 -4.14 -30.93
N ASP A 121 13.10 -4.96 -31.90
CA ASP A 121 12.34 -6.15 -32.32
C ASP A 121 12.16 -7.15 -31.17
N ALA A 122 13.21 -7.34 -30.35
CA ALA A 122 13.14 -8.24 -29.19
C ALA A 122 12.11 -7.77 -28.17
N LEU A 123 12.09 -6.46 -27.85
CA LEU A 123 11.14 -5.87 -26.92
C LEU A 123 9.71 -5.89 -27.48
N GLU A 124 9.51 -5.68 -28.78
CA GLU A 124 8.20 -5.83 -29.42
C GLU A 124 7.67 -7.26 -29.25
N LYS A 125 8.50 -8.28 -29.52
CA LYS A 125 8.11 -9.69 -29.35
C LYS A 125 7.88 -10.05 -27.89
N PHE A 126 8.67 -9.49 -26.98
CA PHE A 126 8.47 -9.65 -25.56
C PHE A 126 7.12 -9.07 -25.11
N GLU A 127 6.77 -7.84 -25.50
CA GLU A 127 5.51 -7.22 -25.09
C GLU A 127 4.29 -7.98 -25.64
N LEU A 128 4.35 -8.51 -26.86
CA LEU A 128 3.31 -9.42 -27.39
C LEU A 128 3.11 -10.65 -26.49
N VAL A 129 4.21 -11.28 -26.07
CA VAL A 129 4.16 -12.48 -25.22
C VAL A 129 3.75 -12.16 -23.79
N LYS A 130 4.27 -11.07 -23.23
CA LYS A 130 3.90 -10.56 -21.91
C LYS A 130 2.41 -10.25 -21.85
N ASP A 131 1.86 -9.62 -22.89
CA ASP A 131 0.41 -9.41 -23.02
C ASP A 131 -0.33 -10.74 -23.05
N TYR A 132 0.10 -11.69 -23.89
CA TYR A 132 -0.51 -13.02 -23.98
C TYR A 132 -0.54 -13.77 -22.63
N VAL A 133 0.58 -13.79 -21.90
CA VAL A 133 0.68 -14.52 -20.63
C VAL A 133 -0.03 -13.76 -19.49
N ASN A 134 0.08 -12.44 -19.41
CA ASN A 134 -0.56 -11.64 -18.34
C ASN A 134 -2.05 -11.36 -18.61
N ASN A 135 -2.54 -11.58 -19.83
CA ASN A 135 -3.93 -11.45 -20.22
C ASN A 135 -4.47 -12.79 -20.73
N TYR A 136 -4.27 -13.86 -19.95
CA TYR A 136 -4.81 -15.19 -20.27
C TYR A 136 -6.29 -15.10 -20.69
N LYS A 137 -6.60 -15.63 -21.86
CA LYS A 137 -7.96 -15.65 -22.42
C LYS A 137 -8.49 -17.07 -22.34
N VAL A 138 -9.54 -17.26 -21.53
CA VAL A 138 -10.30 -18.50 -21.52
C VAL A 138 -11.16 -18.54 -22.78
N SER A 139 -10.95 -19.54 -23.64
CA SER A 139 -11.72 -19.69 -24.88
C SER A 139 -13.15 -20.14 -24.60
N GLU A 140 -13.33 -21.11 -23.69
CA GLU A 140 -14.61 -21.60 -23.19
C GLU A 140 -14.44 -21.97 -21.71
N PRO A 141 -15.45 -21.74 -20.84
CA PRO A 141 -15.37 -22.15 -19.45
C PRO A 141 -15.15 -23.67 -19.34
N ARG A 142 -14.24 -24.07 -18.47
CA ARG A 142 -13.93 -25.49 -18.22
C ARG A 142 -14.36 -25.87 -16.80
N ASN A 143 -15.00 -27.03 -16.67
CA ASN A 143 -15.47 -27.58 -15.39
C ASN A 143 -15.26 -29.09 -15.34
N GLU A 144 -14.05 -29.53 -14.99
CA GLU A 144 -13.73 -30.94 -14.78
C GLU A 144 -13.48 -31.17 -13.28
N LEU A 145 -14.52 -31.65 -12.60
CA LEU A 145 -14.55 -31.93 -11.17
C LEU A 145 -14.80 -33.42 -10.93
N GLU A 146 -13.91 -34.06 -10.20
CA GLU A 146 -14.07 -35.42 -9.69
C GLU A 146 -13.84 -35.38 -8.18
N PHE A 147 -14.89 -35.67 -7.41
CA PHE A 147 -14.84 -35.74 -5.96
C PHE A 147 -14.20 -37.06 -5.51
N SER A 148 -13.60 -37.06 -4.33
CA SER A 148 -13.10 -38.27 -3.67
C SER A 148 -14.23 -39.28 -3.46
N ASP A 149 -13.96 -40.55 -3.74
CA ASP A 149 -14.86 -41.66 -3.40
C ASP A 149 -15.15 -41.75 -1.89
N ASP A 150 -14.27 -41.20 -1.04
CA ASP A 150 -14.41 -41.17 0.42
C ASP A 150 -15.28 -39.98 0.93
N LEU A 151 -15.75 -39.10 0.04
CA LEU A 151 -16.59 -37.96 0.39
C LEU A 151 -18.02 -38.39 0.71
N ILE A 152 -18.53 -38.01 1.88
CA ILE A 152 -19.86 -38.40 2.35
C ILE A 152 -20.82 -37.21 2.24
N ASP A 153 -21.82 -37.28 1.34
CA ASP A 153 -22.90 -36.30 1.29
C ASP A 153 -23.88 -36.54 2.46
N VAL A 154 -24.16 -35.48 3.24
CA VAL A 154 -25.10 -35.45 4.36
C VAL A 154 -26.16 -34.37 4.15
N ASP A 155 -27.31 -34.50 4.84
CA ASP A 155 -28.31 -33.42 4.88
C ASP A 155 -27.76 -32.15 5.56
N VAL A 156 -28.37 -30.99 5.26
CA VAL A 156 -28.02 -29.72 5.93
C VAL A 156 -28.14 -29.89 7.45
N PRO A 157 -27.12 -29.52 8.25
CA PRO A 157 -27.16 -29.66 9.69
C PRO A 157 -28.37 -28.98 10.33
N LEU A 158 -28.93 -29.60 11.38
CA LEU A 158 -30.03 -29.06 12.16
C LEU A 158 -29.62 -27.76 12.89
N GLU A 159 -28.39 -27.72 13.37
CA GLU A 159 -27.73 -26.55 13.95
C GLU A 159 -26.29 -26.51 13.41
N PHE A 160 -25.79 -25.33 13.03
CA PHE A 160 -24.39 -25.12 12.64
C PHE A 160 -23.90 -23.78 13.19
N ASN A 161 -22.74 -23.82 13.87
CA ASN A 161 -22.01 -22.66 14.33
C ASN A 161 -20.68 -22.58 13.58
N GLU A 162 -20.56 -21.58 12.70
CA GLU A 162 -19.38 -21.37 11.85
C GLU A 162 -18.14 -20.93 12.64
N ASP A 163 -18.32 -20.16 13.72
CA ASP A 163 -17.20 -19.66 14.55
C ASP A 163 -16.55 -20.80 15.34
N ASP A 164 -17.36 -21.71 15.88
CA ASP A 164 -16.90 -22.85 16.69
C ASP A 164 -16.67 -24.12 15.86
N LEU A 165 -17.06 -24.11 14.57
CA LEU A 165 -17.07 -25.26 13.67
C LEU A 165 -17.76 -26.49 14.30
N LYS A 166 -18.94 -26.26 14.87
CA LYS A 166 -19.77 -27.30 15.49
C LYS A 166 -21.08 -27.45 14.75
N ALA A 167 -21.47 -28.68 14.45
CA ALA A 167 -22.72 -28.99 13.79
C ALA A 167 -23.50 -30.07 14.54
N VAL A 168 -24.82 -30.04 14.40
CA VAL A 168 -25.75 -31.09 14.85
C VAL A 168 -26.37 -31.72 13.62
N LEU A 169 -26.02 -32.97 13.32
CA LEU A 169 -26.56 -33.74 12.20
C LEU A 169 -27.81 -34.53 12.63
N SER A 170 -28.63 -34.91 11.65
CA SER A 170 -29.78 -35.80 11.86
C SER A 170 -29.32 -37.19 12.35
N ASP A 171 -30.07 -37.81 13.26
CA ASP A 171 -29.82 -39.17 13.77
C ASP A 171 -29.83 -40.27 12.67
N LYS A 172 -30.22 -39.92 11.45
CA LYS A 172 -30.20 -40.81 10.29
C LYS A 172 -28.83 -40.88 9.61
N GLU A 173 -27.99 -39.88 9.83
CA GLU A 173 -26.66 -39.81 9.23
C GLU A 173 -25.73 -40.81 9.90
N VAL A 174 -24.81 -41.38 9.14
CA VAL A 174 -23.80 -42.31 9.65
C VAL A 174 -22.43 -41.72 9.35
N VAL A 175 -21.83 -41.10 10.37
CA VAL A 175 -20.52 -40.44 10.30
C VAL A 175 -19.62 -40.89 11.45
N LYS A 176 -18.31 -40.93 11.20
CA LYS A 176 -17.27 -41.23 12.20
C LYS A 176 -16.14 -40.22 12.15
N GLU A 177 -15.33 -40.22 13.20
CA GLU A 177 -14.09 -39.44 13.23
C GLU A 177 -13.20 -39.79 12.01
N GLY A 178 -12.70 -38.74 11.35
CA GLY A 178 -11.88 -38.82 10.14
C GLY A 178 -12.65 -38.69 8.83
N ASP A 179 -13.97 -38.85 8.83
CA ASP A 179 -14.79 -38.70 7.63
C ASP A 179 -14.75 -37.26 7.10
N VAL A 180 -14.79 -37.12 5.78
CA VAL A 180 -15.00 -35.84 5.12
C VAL A 180 -16.44 -35.80 4.63
N ILE A 181 -17.18 -34.82 5.14
CA ILE A 181 -18.60 -34.67 4.87
C ILE A 181 -18.85 -33.45 3.98
N ARG A 182 -19.90 -33.55 3.18
CA ARG A 182 -20.40 -32.49 2.32
C ARG A 182 -21.88 -32.26 2.54
N TRP A 183 -22.31 -31.01 2.66
CA TRP A 183 -23.71 -30.63 2.51
C TRP A 183 -23.85 -29.44 1.57
N PHE A 184 -25.05 -29.23 1.04
CA PHE A 184 -25.35 -28.09 0.18
C PHE A 184 -26.22 -27.07 0.93
N ASP A 185 -25.66 -25.90 1.21
CA ASP A 185 -26.38 -24.75 1.76
C ASP A 185 -25.98 -23.49 0.98
N HIS A 186 -26.81 -23.16 -0.02
CA HIS A 186 -26.53 -22.18 -1.10
C HIS A 186 -25.31 -22.48 -1.99
N GLN A 187 -24.31 -23.19 -1.45
CA GLN A 187 -23.09 -23.67 -2.08
C GLN A 187 -22.62 -24.95 -1.37
N ASP A 188 -21.62 -25.64 -1.94
CA ASP A 188 -21.02 -26.81 -1.32
C ASP A 188 -20.24 -26.44 -0.04
N GLN A 189 -20.47 -27.21 1.02
CA GLN A 189 -19.86 -27.04 2.33
C GLN A 189 -19.05 -28.30 2.64
N PHE A 190 -17.73 -28.17 2.80
CA PHE A 190 -16.84 -29.30 3.04
C PHE A 190 -16.21 -29.20 4.43
N TYR A 191 -16.32 -30.28 5.20
CA TYR A 191 -15.76 -30.36 6.55
C TYR A 191 -15.21 -31.73 6.86
N LYS A 192 -14.16 -31.80 7.69
CA LYS A 192 -13.65 -33.05 8.25
C LYS A 192 -14.12 -33.21 9.68
N VAL A 193 -14.69 -34.37 9.98
CA VAL A 193 -15.17 -34.73 11.31
C VAL A 193 -13.98 -35.12 12.18
N VAL A 194 -13.83 -34.44 13.33
CA VAL A 194 -12.75 -34.74 14.29
C VAL A 194 -13.27 -35.28 15.62
N GLU A 195 -14.56 -35.11 15.90
CA GLU A 195 -15.21 -35.69 17.09
C GLU A 195 -16.69 -35.92 16.79
N VAL A 196 -17.25 -37.01 17.33
CA VAL A 196 -18.66 -37.38 17.21
C VAL A 196 -19.22 -37.70 18.59
N GLN A 197 -20.36 -37.10 18.93
CA GLN A 197 -21.08 -37.34 20.19
C GLN A 197 -22.58 -37.50 19.92
N GLU A 198 -23.21 -38.51 20.50
CA GLU A 198 -24.68 -38.65 20.46
C GLU A 198 -25.34 -37.69 21.44
N SER A 199 -26.38 -36.98 21.00
CA SER A 199 -27.18 -36.08 21.83
C SER A 199 -28.68 -36.35 21.66
N GLU A 200 -29.53 -35.81 22.53
CA GLU A 200 -30.99 -35.89 22.36
C GLU A 200 -31.51 -35.12 21.13
N LYS A 201 -30.68 -34.27 20.51
CA LYS A 201 -31.04 -33.42 19.37
C LYS A 201 -30.59 -33.97 18.02
N GLY A 202 -29.72 -34.98 17.99
CA GLY A 202 -28.94 -35.30 16.81
C GLY A 202 -27.57 -35.89 17.16
N ILE A 203 -26.76 -36.09 16.11
CA ILE A 203 -25.34 -36.41 16.19
C ILE A 203 -24.56 -35.09 16.22
N GLU A 204 -23.98 -34.74 17.38
CA GLU A 204 -23.09 -33.59 17.50
C GLU A 204 -21.72 -33.93 16.92
N VAL A 205 -21.22 -33.08 16.02
CA VAL A 205 -19.90 -33.24 15.41
C VAL A 205 -19.05 -31.98 15.58
N GLN A 206 -17.78 -32.18 15.95
CA GLN A 206 -16.75 -31.16 15.85
C GLN A 206 -16.10 -31.26 14.48
N LEU A 207 -15.97 -30.12 13.81
CA LEU A 207 -15.49 -30.02 12.45
C LEU A 207 -14.17 -29.23 12.37
N VAL A 208 -13.39 -29.54 11.33
CA VAL A 208 -12.26 -28.72 10.87
C VAL A 208 -12.30 -28.58 9.35
N GLN A 209 -11.55 -27.61 8.82
CA GLN A 209 -11.39 -27.46 7.38
C GLN A 209 -10.57 -28.64 6.82
N PRO A 210 -11.10 -29.39 5.83
CA PRO A 210 -10.42 -30.53 5.23
C PRO A 210 -9.23 -30.09 4.39
N GLU A 211 -8.33 -31.03 4.13
CA GLU A 211 -7.29 -30.84 3.11
C GLU A 211 -7.89 -30.99 1.71
N TYR A 212 -7.38 -30.22 0.75
CA TYR A 212 -7.90 -30.22 -0.63
C TYR A 212 -7.96 -31.63 -1.25
N GLN A 213 -6.93 -32.44 -1.01
CA GLN A 213 -6.80 -33.80 -1.53
C GLN A 213 -7.82 -34.79 -0.94
N ASP A 214 -8.41 -34.48 0.22
CA ASP A 214 -9.41 -35.34 0.85
C ASP A 214 -10.79 -35.14 0.16
N ILE A 215 -10.95 -34.10 -0.66
CA ILE A 215 -12.22 -33.70 -1.26
C ILE A 215 -12.27 -33.99 -2.76
N PHE A 216 -11.17 -33.74 -3.48
CA PHE A 216 -11.13 -33.78 -4.94
C PHE A 216 -10.02 -34.71 -5.44
N GLU A 217 -10.40 -35.68 -6.29
CA GLU A 217 -9.44 -36.45 -7.09
C GLU A 217 -8.93 -35.62 -8.27
N LYS A 218 -9.82 -34.82 -8.86
CA LYS A 218 -9.51 -33.90 -9.96
C LYS A 218 -10.26 -32.60 -9.79
N PHE A 219 -9.54 -31.49 -9.88
CA PHE A 219 -10.12 -30.15 -9.88
C PHE A 219 -9.46 -29.30 -10.96
N GLU A 220 -10.10 -29.24 -12.11
CA GLU A 220 -9.66 -28.43 -13.24
C GLU A 220 -10.79 -27.52 -13.73
N ILE A 221 -10.62 -26.23 -13.46
CA ILE A 221 -11.61 -25.20 -13.77
C ILE A 221 -10.98 -23.99 -14.46
N GLU A 222 -11.71 -23.38 -15.38
CA GLU A 222 -11.32 -22.13 -16.04
C GLU A 222 -12.55 -21.26 -16.29
N ASP A 223 -12.47 -19.98 -15.95
CA ASP A 223 -13.51 -19.01 -16.29
C ASP A 223 -12.94 -17.57 -16.36
N SER A 224 -13.47 -16.78 -17.30
CA SER A 224 -13.16 -15.35 -17.44
C SER A 224 -14.41 -14.50 -17.70
N SER A 225 -15.57 -15.06 -17.34
CA SER A 225 -16.89 -14.51 -17.56
C SER A 225 -17.05 -13.20 -16.78
N HIS A 226 -17.90 -12.32 -17.31
CA HIS A 226 -18.24 -11.10 -16.58
C HIS A 226 -19.08 -11.47 -15.36
N ILE A 227 -18.72 -10.91 -14.20
CA ILE A 227 -19.48 -11.13 -12.97
C ILE A 227 -20.66 -10.17 -12.92
N ASP A 228 -21.84 -10.73 -12.69
CA ASP A 228 -23.07 -9.96 -12.48
C ASP A 228 -23.30 -9.73 -10.97
N PHE A 229 -23.01 -8.52 -10.52
CA PHE A 229 -23.25 -8.10 -9.13
C PHE A 229 -24.73 -8.08 -8.75
N SER A 230 -25.69 -8.18 -9.69
CA SER A 230 -27.11 -8.23 -9.34
C SER A 230 -27.46 -9.47 -8.49
N ASN A 231 -26.71 -10.55 -8.65
CA ASN A 231 -26.89 -11.80 -7.91
C ASN A 231 -25.99 -11.92 -6.68
N ALA A 232 -25.23 -10.89 -6.32
CA ALA A 232 -24.37 -11.02 -5.15
C ALA A 232 -25.15 -10.98 -3.85
N GLU A 233 -24.57 -11.64 -2.86
CA GLU A 233 -24.99 -11.65 -1.48
C GLU A 233 -24.07 -10.72 -0.69
N ILE A 234 -24.64 -9.87 0.16
CA ILE A 234 -23.88 -8.94 1.00
C ILE A 234 -24.14 -9.29 2.47
N GLU A 235 -23.06 -9.50 3.20
CA GLU A 235 -23.03 -9.67 4.64
C GLU A 235 -22.36 -8.46 5.29
N MET A 236 -23.03 -7.85 6.28
CA MET A 236 -22.54 -6.65 6.96
C MET A 236 -21.78 -7.04 8.23
N LEU A 237 -20.54 -6.61 8.36
CA LEU A 237 -19.62 -7.10 9.40
C LEU A 237 -19.63 -6.27 10.70
N ASN A 238 -20.75 -5.65 11.10
CA ASN A 238 -20.77 -4.70 12.23
C ASN A 238 -22.00 -4.74 13.15
N GLU A 239 -21.75 -4.46 14.44
CA GLU A 239 -22.56 -4.81 15.63
C GLU A 239 -23.96 -4.14 15.75
N ASN A 240 -24.30 -3.17 14.90
CA ASN A 240 -25.60 -2.47 14.96
C ASN A 240 -26.61 -2.91 13.88
N ILE A 241 -26.27 -3.91 13.06
CA ILE A 241 -27.22 -4.50 12.11
C ILE A 241 -27.66 -5.85 12.67
N LYS A 242 -28.76 -5.84 13.44
CA LYS A 242 -29.54 -7.05 13.74
C LYS A 242 -30.36 -7.44 12.52
N GLU A 243 -29.69 -7.91 11.48
CA GLU A 243 -30.28 -8.77 10.46
C GLU A 243 -29.17 -9.74 10.06
N VAL A 244 -29.12 -10.86 10.78
CA VAL A 244 -28.35 -12.04 10.38
C VAL A 244 -29.07 -12.60 9.16
N GLY A 245 -28.62 -12.23 7.97
CA GLY A 245 -29.22 -12.69 6.72
C GLY A 245 -28.55 -12.08 5.49
N THR A 246 -28.13 -12.94 4.57
CA THR A 246 -27.70 -12.60 3.22
C THR A 246 -28.88 -12.00 2.44
N THR A 247 -28.73 -10.77 1.96
CA THR A 247 -29.73 -10.15 1.08
C THR A 247 -29.22 -10.15 -0.36
N LYS A 248 -30.04 -10.62 -1.31
CA LYS A 248 -29.73 -10.52 -2.74
C LYS A 248 -29.76 -9.05 -3.18
N ILE A 249 -28.73 -8.59 -3.88
CA ILE A 249 -28.58 -7.19 -4.31
C ILE A 249 -29.76 -6.68 -5.16
N GLN A 250 -30.44 -7.54 -5.92
CA GLN A 250 -31.67 -7.18 -6.64
C GLN A 250 -32.79 -6.56 -5.76
N GLN A 251 -32.73 -6.72 -4.44
CA GLN A 251 -33.69 -6.15 -3.47
C GLN A 251 -33.15 -4.90 -2.73
N LEU A 252 -31.89 -4.51 -2.95
CA LEU A 252 -31.21 -3.41 -2.26
C LEU A 252 -30.56 -2.46 -3.28
N ILE A 253 -31.30 -1.44 -3.71
CA ILE A 253 -30.77 -0.37 -4.56
C ILE A 253 -29.76 0.50 -3.79
N SER A 254 -29.92 0.60 -2.46
CA SER A 254 -29.02 1.29 -1.53
C SER A 254 -29.28 0.78 -0.11
N LYS A 255 -28.25 0.35 0.63
CA LYS A 255 -28.37 -0.04 2.06
C LYS A 255 -27.74 1.05 2.92
N GLU A 256 -28.52 1.66 3.80
CA GLU A 256 -27.97 2.57 4.80
C GLU A 256 -27.11 1.81 5.81
N ILE A 257 -25.96 2.39 6.16
CA ILE A 257 -25.00 1.80 7.10
C ILE A 257 -24.61 2.84 8.15
N LYS A 258 -24.50 2.38 9.40
CA LYS A 258 -23.93 3.14 10.51
C LYS A 258 -22.77 2.36 11.09
N ILE A 259 -21.57 2.91 10.99
CA ILE A 259 -20.34 2.27 11.45
C ILE A 259 -19.58 3.21 12.38
N LYS A 260 -19.55 2.89 13.68
CA LYS A 260 -19.02 3.77 14.72
C LYS A 260 -19.65 5.16 14.62
N ASP A 261 -18.86 6.20 14.36
CA ASP A 261 -19.33 7.59 14.18
C ASP A 261 -19.65 7.96 12.73
N PHE A 262 -19.52 7.02 11.79
CA PHE A 262 -19.83 7.23 10.37
C PHE A 262 -21.24 6.76 10.04
N GLU A 263 -21.96 7.58 9.27
CA GLU A 263 -23.25 7.25 8.66
C GLU A 263 -23.12 7.29 7.14
N GLY A 264 -23.86 6.48 6.41
CA GLY A 264 -23.70 6.42 4.97
C GLY A 264 -24.54 5.37 4.28
N SER A 265 -24.16 5.02 3.05
CA SER A 265 -24.78 3.96 2.26
C SER A 265 -23.75 3.12 1.52
N ILE A 266 -24.14 1.87 1.26
CA ILE A 266 -23.52 1.03 0.23
C ILE A 266 -24.52 0.84 -0.91
N ASP A 267 -24.10 1.22 -2.11
CA ASP A 267 -24.88 1.10 -3.34
C ASP A 267 -24.19 0.06 -4.22
N ALA A 268 -24.84 -1.07 -4.48
CA ALA A 268 -24.36 -2.07 -5.43
C ALA A 268 -25.20 -2.00 -6.70
N GLY A 269 -24.53 -2.01 -7.86
CA GLY A 269 -25.18 -2.07 -9.16
C GLY A 269 -24.45 -3.04 -10.08
N VAL A 270 -25.01 -3.26 -11.28
CA VAL A 270 -24.51 -4.23 -12.27
C VAL A 270 -23.01 -4.09 -12.55
N ASN A 271 -22.48 -2.86 -12.47
CA ASN A 271 -21.11 -2.56 -12.84
C ASN A 271 -20.16 -2.38 -11.65
N GLY A 272 -20.62 -2.50 -10.40
CA GLY A 272 -19.74 -2.33 -9.23
C GLY A 272 -20.43 -1.88 -7.95
N ILE A 273 -19.60 -1.57 -6.95
CA ILE A 273 -20.02 -1.23 -5.58
C ILE A 273 -19.52 0.16 -5.25
N THR A 274 -20.40 1.00 -4.70
CA THR A 274 -20.12 2.35 -4.23
C THR A 274 -20.39 2.43 -2.75
N LEU A 275 -19.40 2.87 -2.00
CA LEU A 275 -19.49 3.17 -0.59
C LEU A 275 -19.54 4.69 -0.42
N LYS A 276 -20.53 5.21 0.30
CA LYS A 276 -20.63 6.60 0.71
C LYS A 276 -20.65 6.65 2.22
N LEU A 277 -19.73 7.37 2.83
CA LEU A 277 -19.66 7.57 4.27
C LEU A 277 -19.57 9.05 4.62
N ARG A 278 -20.11 9.42 5.78
CA ARG A 278 -20.09 10.75 6.34
C ARG A 278 -19.82 10.70 7.84
N LYS A 279 -18.97 11.59 8.33
CA LYS A 279 -18.78 11.90 9.75
C LYS A 279 -18.65 13.40 9.93
N GLY A 280 -19.71 14.05 10.41
CA GLY A 280 -19.78 15.51 10.49
C GLY A 280 -19.62 16.18 9.12
N ASP A 281 -18.47 16.82 8.94
CA ASP A 281 -18.07 17.58 7.74
C ASP A 281 -17.31 16.74 6.70
N ILE A 282 -16.84 15.56 7.11
CA ILE A 282 -16.14 14.62 6.23
C ILE A 282 -17.21 13.84 5.47
N LYS A 283 -17.18 13.92 4.15
CA LYS A 283 -17.91 13.06 3.21
C LYS A 283 -16.86 12.31 2.39
N THR A 284 -17.03 11.01 2.22
CA THR A 284 -16.14 10.19 1.41
C THR A 284 -16.99 9.25 0.60
N GLU A 285 -16.63 9.10 -0.67
CA GLU A 285 -17.26 8.19 -1.60
C GLU A 285 -16.15 7.34 -2.24
N SER A 286 -16.32 6.04 -2.29
CA SER A 286 -15.34 5.13 -2.85
C SER A 286 -16.07 4.10 -3.68
N LYS A 287 -15.67 3.92 -4.93
CA LYS A 287 -16.32 3.05 -5.88
C LYS A 287 -15.31 2.05 -6.43
N ILE A 288 -15.71 0.79 -6.52
CA ILE A 288 -15.01 -0.25 -7.28
C ILE A 288 -15.95 -0.67 -8.40
N TYR A 289 -15.46 -0.69 -9.65
CA TYR A 289 -16.29 -1.00 -10.81
C TYR A 289 -15.50 -1.70 -11.92
N GLN A 290 -16.22 -2.28 -12.89
CA GLN A 290 -15.64 -3.08 -13.98
C GLN A 290 -14.76 -4.23 -13.46
N VAL A 291 -15.18 -4.84 -12.35
CA VAL A 291 -14.50 -6.00 -11.77
C VAL A 291 -14.63 -7.18 -12.73
N LYS A 292 -13.50 -7.63 -13.27
CA LYS A 292 -13.41 -8.75 -14.20
C LYS A 292 -12.33 -9.71 -13.71
N PRO A 293 -12.73 -10.77 -12.98
CA PRO A 293 -11.81 -11.83 -12.63
C PRO A 293 -11.52 -12.73 -13.85
N THR A 294 -10.39 -13.41 -13.78
CA THR A 294 -10.02 -14.51 -14.66
C THR A 294 -9.38 -15.54 -13.77
N VAL A 295 -9.95 -16.74 -13.76
CA VAL A 295 -9.52 -17.84 -12.93
C VAL A 295 -9.18 -19.04 -13.79
N ARG A 296 -8.07 -19.69 -13.46
CA ARG A 296 -7.74 -21.05 -13.83
C ARG A 296 -7.24 -21.74 -12.58
N TRP A 297 -7.67 -22.96 -12.36
CA TRP A 297 -7.15 -23.79 -11.29
C TRP A 297 -7.06 -25.22 -11.79
N LYS A 298 -5.88 -25.80 -11.64
CA LYS A 298 -5.57 -27.17 -11.97
C LYS A 298 -4.64 -27.74 -10.92
N THR A 299 -5.10 -28.80 -10.29
CA THR A 299 -4.39 -29.55 -9.26
C THR A 299 -4.20 -31.00 -9.66
N SER A 300 -3.18 -31.62 -9.08
CA SER A 300 -2.98 -33.06 -9.11
C SER A 300 -2.54 -33.55 -7.72
N ASN A 301 -2.29 -34.85 -7.59
CA ASN A 301 -1.85 -35.49 -6.34
C ASN A 301 -0.50 -34.93 -5.82
N GLN A 302 0.20 -34.10 -6.60
CA GLN A 302 1.47 -33.47 -6.23
C GLN A 302 1.32 -31.97 -5.85
N GLY A 303 0.09 -31.43 -5.83
CA GLY A 303 -0.21 -30.05 -5.49
C GLY A 303 -0.83 -29.26 -6.65
N ILE A 304 -0.60 -27.94 -6.69
CA ILE A 304 -1.09 -27.06 -7.76
C ILE A 304 -0.15 -27.17 -8.97
N GLU A 305 -0.65 -27.72 -10.08
CA GLU A 305 0.09 -27.75 -11.36
C GLU A 305 0.10 -26.38 -12.02
N ASP A 306 -1.09 -25.78 -12.07
CA ASP A 306 -1.35 -24.51 -12.72
C ASP A 306 -2.52 -23.80 -12.02
N ALA A 307 -2.26 -22.65 -11.42
CA ALA A 307 -3.30 -21.76 -10.93
C ALA A 307 -3.04 -20.34 -11.41
N TYR A 308 -4.11 -19.66 -11.79
CA TYR A 308 -4.07 -18.30 -12.25
C TYR A 308 -5.28 -17.60 -11.68
N PHE A 309 -5.05 -16.49 -10.98
CA PHE A 309 -6.13 -15.60 -10.59
C PHE A 309 -5.72 -14.18 -10.88
N LYS A 310 -6.50 -13.52 -11.73
CA LYS A 310 -6.29 -12.14 -12.09
C LYS A 310 -7.58 -11.37 -11.93
N LEU A 311 -7.46 -10.17 -11.38
CA LEU A 311 -8.52 -9.20 -11.24
C LEU A 311 -8.17 -7.93 -12.01
N ASN A 312 -9.03 -7.58 -12.96
CA ASN A 312 -9.05 -6.23 -13.53
C ASN A 312 -10.18 -5.47 -12.87
N PHE A 313 -9.93 -4.26 -12.40
CA PHE A 313 -10.97 -3.41 -11.81
C PHE A 313 -10.52 -1.96 -11.81
N ASN A 314 -11.51 -1.08 -11.74
CA ASN A 314 -11.30 0.35 -11.61
C ASN A 314 -11.76 0.81 -10.24
N THR A 315 -11.07 1.80 -9.68
CA THR A 315 -11.53 2.48 -8.47
C THR A 315 -11.72 3.96 -8.69
N THR A 316 -12.64 4.53 -7.92
CA THR A 316 -12.80 5.97 -7.79
C THR A 316 -12.88 6.31 -6.32
N GLU A 317 -12.05 7.23 -5.85
CA GLU A 317 -12.09 7.72 -4.48
C GLU A 317 -12.34 9.23 -4.49
N LEU A 318 -13.39 9.63 -3.79
CA LEU A 318 -13.78 10.99 -3.56
C LEU A 318 -13.74 11.28 -2.06
N ILE A 319 -13.03 12.33 -1.65
CA ILE A 319 -13.06 12.83 -0.27
C ILE A 319 -13.44 14.29 -0.34
N LYS A 320 -14.48 14.69 0.39
CA LYS A 320 -14.90 16.09 0.56
C LYS A 320 -14.95 16.42 2.04
N LEU A 321 -14.28 17.50 2.44
CA LEU A 321 -14.41 18.08 3.77
C LEU A 321 -14.97 19.49 3.63
N GLU A 322 -16.24 19.63 3.97
CA GLU A 322 -16.95 20.91 3.96
C GLU A 322 -16.80 21.56 5.33
N PRO A 323 -16.07 22.66 5.49
CA PRO A 323 -15.90 23.26 6.80
C PRO A 323 -17.23 23.79 7.34
N THR A 324 -17.72 23.26 8.47
CA THR A 324 -18.56 24.06 9.35
C THR A 324 -17.66 25.09 10.02
N ILE A 325 -17.92 26.36 9.71
CA ILE A 325 -17.27 27.53 10.32
C ILE A 325 -17.44 27.56 11.86
N ASN A 326 -18.24 26.67 12.45
CA ASN A 326 -18.79 26.80 13.79
C ASN A 326 -18.33 25.80 14.85
N LYS A 327 -17.36 24.91 14.60
CA LYS A 327 -16.74 24.13 15.69
C LYS A 327 -15.48 24.81 16.21
N ASN A 328 -15.69 25.77 17.11
CA ASN A 328 -14.66 26.26 18.01
C ASN A 328 -14.19 25.08 18.89
N TYR A 329 -13.13 24.40 18.47
CA TYR A 329 -12.34 23.60 19.39
C TYR A 329 -11.59 24.58 20.30
N TYR A 330 -12.07 24.71 21.54
CA TYR A 330 -11.49 25.55 22.56
C TYR A 330 -10.17 24.93 23.03
N SER A 331 -9.06 25.53 22.62
CA SER A 331 -7.83 25.54 23.43
C SER A 331 -7.61 26.99 23.84
N ASP A 332 -7.28 27.22 25.10
CA ASP A 332 -7.10 28.57 25.65
C ASP A 332 -5.78 29.17 25.15
N PHE A 333 -5.85 29.86 24.01
CA PHE A 333 -4.72 30.52 23.38
C PHE A 333 -4.40 31.90 24.00
N SER A 334 -5.13 32.33 25.04
CA SER A 334 -4.95 33.66 25.65
C SER A 334 -3.58 33.88 26.29
N ASN A 335 -2.86 32.79 26.60
CA ASN A 335 -1.53 32.81 27.22
C ASN A 335 -0.37 32.67 26.23
N LEU A 336 -0.63 32.66 24.92
CA LEU A 336 0.42 32.56 23.90
C LEU A 336 1.21 33.88 23.81
N LYS A 337 2.52 33.81 24.03
CA LYS A 337 3.45 34.94 23.89
C LYS A 337 4.29 34.74 22.63
N GLY A 338 4.46 35.78 21.81
CA GLY A 338 5.27 35.73 20.57
C GLY A 338 6.67 35.15 20.80
N ASP A 339 7.28 35.57 21.92
CA ASP A 339 8.60 35.14 22.37
C ASP A 339 8.74 33.62 22.63
N ASN A 340 7.64 32.89 22.86
CA ASN A 340 7.58 31.44 23.11
C ASN A 340 6.51 30.73 22.27
N PHE A 341 6.14 31.31 21.13
CA PHE A 341 5.01 30.90 20.28
C PHE A 341 4.99 29.39 20.00
N VAL A 342 6.12 28.84 19.53
CA VAL A 342 6.24 27.42 19.15
C VAL A 342 5.99 26.49 20.33
N GLN A 343 6.58 26.77 21.50
CA GLN A 343 6.49 25.87 22.65
C GLN A 343 5.09 25.86 23.24
N SER A 344 4.49 27.04 23.37
CA SER A 344 3.12 27.16 23.85
C SER A 344 2.11 26.62 22.83
N LEU A 345 2.39 26.74 21.51
CA LEU A 345 1.61 26.13 20.45
C LEU A 345 1.65 24.60 20.56
N LEU A 346 2.82 23.98 20.65
CA LEU A 346 2.95 22.52 20.82
C LEU A 346 2.30 22.00 22.10
N ALA A 347 2.46 22.70 23.23
CA ALA A 347 1.87 22.32 24.51
C ALA A 347 0.33 22.51 24.57
N SER A 348 -0.22 23.36 23.69
CA SER A 348 -1.68 23.63 23.60
C SER A 348 -2.47 22.51 22.91
N PHE A 349 -1.78 21.60 22.20
CA PHE A 349 -2.37 20.39 21.64
C PHE A 349 -2.09 19.21 22.58
N LYS A 350 -3.12 18.76 23.30
CA LYS A 350 -3.07 17.47 24.00
C LYS A 350 -3.57 16.38 23.04
N THR A 351 -2.98 15.19 23.20
CA THR A 351 -3.26 13.88 22.57
C THR A 351 -2.85 13.71 21.11
N SER A 352 -1.72 13.03 20.91
CA SER A 352 -1.31 12.34 19.69
C SER A 352 -2.12 11.05 19.41
N GLU A 353 -3.22 10.80 20.12
CA GLU A 353 -4.09 9.63 19.91
C GLU A 353 -5.01 9.77 18.70
N ASP A 354 -5.30 11.00 18.24
CA ASP A 354 -6.11 11.26 17.04
C ASP A 354 -5.38 10.91 15.71
N LEU A 355 -4.14 10.41 15.79
CA LEU A 355 -3.30 10.07 14.63
C LEU A 355 -3.42 8.60 14.18
N ASN A 356 -4.12 7.74 14.93
CA ASN A 356 -4.34 6.36 14.52
C ASN A 356 -5.55 6.28 13.59
N GLY A 357 -5.30 6.17 12.27
CA GLY A 357 -6.33 5.94 11.27
C GLY A 357 -7.24 4.77 11.66
N THR A 358 -8.55 4.94 11.54
CA THR A 358 -9.51 3.89 11.90
C THR A 358 -9.64 2.92 10.73
N THR A 359 -9.28 1.64 10.94
CA THR A 359 -9.63 0.54 10.02
C THR A 359 -11.05 0.08 10.34
N ILE A 360 -11.89 0.05 9.32
CA ILE A 360 -13.30 -0.31 9.46
C ILE A 360 -13.62 -1.42 8.44
N PRO A 361 -13.92 -2.66 8.88
CA PRO A 361 -14.55 -3.63 8.00
C PRO A 361 -15.98 -3.17 7.70
N ILE A 362 -16.40 -3.25 6.44
CA ILE A 362 -17.69 -2.73 6.00
C ILE A 362 -18.64 -3.88 5.73
N CYS A 363 -18.29 -4.69 4.74
CA CYS A 363 -19.10 -5.81 4.32
C CYS A 363 -18.22 -6.86 3.65
N GLU A 364 -18.77 -8.06 3.59
CA GLU A 364 -18.35 -9.12 2.72
C GLU A 364 -19.39 -9.28 1.61
N ILE A 365 -18.91 -9.42 0.38
CA ILE A 365 -19.74 -9.54 -0.81
C ILE A 365 -19.33 -10.83 -1.51
N LYS A 366 -20.32 -11.66 -1.78
CA LYS A 366 -20.18 -13.01 -2.32
C LYS A 366 -20.92 -13.05 -3.66
N VAL A 367 -20.20 -13.21 -4.77
CA VAL A 367 -20.78 -13.24 -6.12
C VAL A 367 -20.54 -14.59 -6.79
N PRO A 368 -21.58 -15.35 -7.18
CA PRO A 368 -21.39 -16.62 -7.88
C PRO A 368 -20.90 -16.40 -9.31
N PHE A 369 -20.07 -17.32 -9.81
CA PHE A 369 -19.68 -17.35 -11.22
C PHE A 369 -20.84 -17.88 -12.08
N PRO A 370 -21.19 -17.24 -13.21
CA PRO A 370 -22.38 -17.59 -13.97
C PRO A 370 -22.32 -18.99 -14.60
N ASN A 371 -21.12 -19.45 -14.97
CA ASN A 371 -20.91 -20.73 -15.66
C ASN A 371 -20.32 -21.81 -14.75
N LEU A 372 -19.92 -21.46 -13.51
CA LEU A 372 -19.27 -22.36 -12.55
C LEU A 372 -19.91 -22.20 -11.16
N PRO A 373 -21.03 -22.90 -10.87
CA PRO A 373 -21.79 -22.71 -9.63
C PRO A 373 -21.00 -23.00 -8.34
N ILE A 374 -20.00 -23.88 -8.40
CA ILE A 374 -19.12 -24.15 -7.27
C ILE A 374 -18.23 -22.94 -6.92
N LEU A 375 -17.97 -22.06 -7.89
CA LEU A 375 -17.07 -20.93 -7.72
C LEU A 375 -17.81 -19.68 -7.25
N GLN A 376 -17.18 -19.00 -6.30
CA GLN A 376 -17.64 -17.73 -5.79
C GLN A 376 -16.49 -16.72 -5.74
N LEU A 377 -16.73 -15.51 -6.24
CA LEU A 377 -15.88 -14.36 -5.98
C LEU A 377 -16.27 -13.79 -4.61
N THR A 378 -15.32 -13.76 -3.69
CA THR A 378 -15.47 -13.09 -2.39
C THR A 378 -14.79 -11.72 -2.45
N MET A 379 -15.41 -10.73 -1.83
CA MET A 379 -14.90 -9.36 -1.73
C MET A 379 -15.23 -8.79 -0.35
N GLN A 380 -14.22 -8.61 0.49
CA GLN A 380 -14.32 -7.91 1.76
C GLN A 380 -13.82 -6.47 1.60
N LEU A 381 -14.72 -5.52 1.86
CA LEU A 381 -14.41 -4.10 1.84
C LEU A 381 -13.97 -3.61 3.22
N LYS A 382 -12.81 -2.98 3.26
CA LYS A 382 -12.24 -2.31 4.43
C LYS A 382 -12.02 -0.85 4.08
N PHE A 383 -12.33 0.05 5.00
CA PHE A 383 -12.10 1.47 4.81
C PHE A 383 -11.16 1.99 5.86
N HIS A 384 -10.13 2.73 5.43
CA HIS A 384 -9.24 3.44 6.32
C HIS A 384 -9.29 4.92 5.99
N VAL A 385 -9.60 5.74 6.99
CA VAL A 385 -9.69 7.18 6.83
C VAL A 385 -8.99 7.92 7.95
N TYR A 386 -8.32 8.99 7.57
CA TYR A 386 -7.72 9.98 8.44
C TYR A 386 -7.90 11.36 7.80
N ALA A 387 -8.46 12.31 8.54
CA ALA A 387 -8.60 13.68 8.07
C ALA A 387 -8.42 14.65 9.23
N SER A 388 -7.52 15.63 9.05
CA SER A 388 -7.29 16.71 10.02
C SER A 388 -7.61 18.10 9.44
N GLY A 389 -8.28 18.22 8.28
CA GLY A 389 -8.59 19.53 7.65
C GLY A 389 -9.30 19.49 6.28
N LYS A 390 -9.48 20.66 5.64
CA LYS A 390 -10.28 20.86 4.41
C LYS A 390 -9.66 20.24 3.16
N ILE A 391 -10.39 19.34 2.49
CA ILE A 391 -9.93 18.61 1.29
C ILE A 391 -11.10 18.35 0.34
N GLU A 392 -10.90 18.55 -0.96
CA GLU A 392 -11.71 17.94 -2.01
C GLU A 392 -10.76 17.21 -2.96
N LEU A 393 -10.94 15.90 -3.08
CA LEU A 393 -10.08 15.02 -3.86
C LEU A 393 -10.96 14.06 -4.66
N VAL A 394 -10.73 13.93 -5.96
CA VAL A 394 -11.33 12.90 -6.82
C VAL A 394 -10.20 12.15 -7.50
N LEU A 395 -10.19 10.82 -7.41
CA LEU A 395 -9.19 9.95 -8.01
C LEU A 395 -9.87 8.91 -8.88
N VAL A 396 -9.21 8.54 -9.99
CA VAL A 396 -9.63 7.41 -10.83
C VAL A 396 -8.40 6.55 -11.11
N ASN A 397 -8.48 5.28 -10.74
CA ASN A 397 -7.40 4.32 -10.92
C ASN A 397 -7.87 3.12 -11.75
N GLU A 398 -7.00 2.64 -12.62
CA GLU A 398 -7.16 1.37 -13.32
C GLU A 398 -6.14 0.37 -12.77
N HIS A 399 -6.63 -0.76 -12.27
CA HIS A 399 -5.80 -1.78 -11.64
C HIS A 399 -5.90 -3.11 -12.39
N GLN A 400 -4.74 -3.69 -12.61
CA GLN A 400 -4.56 -5.06 -13.07
C GLN A 400 -3.67 -5.77 -12.05
N LEU A 401 -4.26 -6.65 -11.25
CA LEU A 401 -3.56 -7.42 -10.22
C LEU A 401 -3.84 -8.89 -10.41
N GLY A 402 -2.85 -9.74 -10.20
CA GLY A 402 -3.03 -11.18 -10.32
C GLY A 402 -1.85 -11.99 -9.81
N ILE A 403 -2.08 -13.29 -9.73
CA ILE A 403 -1.14 -14.32 -9.33
C ILE A 403 -1.16 -15.37 -10.43
N GLU A 404 0.01 -15.88 -10.77
CA GLU A 404 0.16 -17.13 -11.50
C GLU A 404 1.05 -18.07 -10.69
N ILE A 405 0.56 -19.26 -10.40
CA ILE A 405 1.29 -20.39 -9.86
C ILE A 405 1.46 -21.38 -11.01
N LYS A 406 2.70 -21.65 -11.40
CA LYS A 406 3.01 -22.60 -12.45
C LYS A 406 4.21 -23.42 -12.03
N ASN A 407 4.12 -24.75 -12.16
CA ASN A 407 5.20 -25.65 -11.78
C ASN A 407 5.65 -25.46 -10.31
N ASN A 408 4.68 -25.29 -9.41
CA ASN A 408 4.95 -25.05 -7.98
C ASN A 408 5.77 -23.77 -7.69
N LYS A 409 5.69 -22.76 -8.58
CA LYS A 409 6.34 -21.44 -8.44
C LYS A 409 5.32 -20.34 -8.66
N MET A 410 5.32 -19.33 -7.80
CA MET A 410 4.39 -18.21 -7.86
C MET A 410 5.06 -16.94 -8.40
N ARG A 411 4.44 -16.31 -9.40
CA ARG A 411 4.76 -14.94 -9.83
C ARG A 411 3.54 -14.03 -9.72
N ILE A 412 3.79 -12.73 -9.77
CA ILE A 412 2.78 -11.70 -9.58
C ILE A 412 2.56 -10.94 -10.89
N ILE A 413 1.29 -10.76 -11.26
CA ILE A 413 0.88 -9.92 -12.38
C ILE A 413 0.45 -8.59 -11.81
N GLN A 414 1.11 -7.51 -12.22
CA GLN A 414 0.77 -6.19 -11.74
C GLN A 414 0.99 -5.13 -12.83
N ASP A 415 -0.08 -4.41 -13.14
CA ASP A 415 -0.05 -3.15 -13.88
C ASP A 415 -1.07 -2.19 -13.26
N SER A 416 -0.76 -0.90 -13.17
CA SER A 416 -1.67 0.09 -12.60
C SER A 416 -1.47 1.46 -13.22
N LYS A 417 -2.49 1.96 -13.91
CA LYS A 417 -2.53 3.30 -14.51
C LYS A 417 -3.28 4.25 -13.58
N ARG A 418 -2.75 5.46 -13.44
CA ARG A 418 -3.19 6.42 -12.43
C ARG A 418 -3.45 7.77 -13.08
N ASN A 419 -4.58 8.37 -12.78
CA ASN A 419 -4.90 9.74 -13.16
C ASN A 419 -5.49 10.49 -11.97
N ALA A 420 -5.12 11.76 -11.78
CA ALA A 420 -5.56 12.56 -10.66
C ALA A 420 -5.72 14.03 -11.05
N ASP A 421 -6.89 14.59 -10.75
CA ASP A 421 -7.19 16.03 -10.75
C ASP A 421 -7.45 16.47 -9.31
N PHE A 422 -6.85 17.58 -8.85
CA PHE A 422 -6.88 17.91 -7.42
C PHE A 422 -6.86 19.42 -7.11
N ILE A 423 -7.45 19.77 -5.95
CA ILE A 423 -7.25 21.02 -5.21
C ILE A 423 -7.03 20.65 -3.74
N VAL A 424 -5.78 20.59 -3.27
CA VAL A 424 -5.47 20.14 -1.91
C VAL A 424 -5.12 21.31 -1.01
N LYS A 425 -5.63 21.39 0.23
CA LYS A 425 -5.27 22.49 1.16
C LYS A 425 -4.93 22.00 2.58
N ALA A 426 -4.85 20.69 2.81
CA ALA A 426 -4.59 20.11 4.13
C ALA A 426 -3.98 18.69 4.08
N SER A 427 -3.63 18.16 5.26
CA SER A 427 -3.22 16.76 5.49
C SER A 427 -4.44 15.82 5.57
N ALA A 428 -4.45 14.73 4.80
CA ALA A 428 -5.34 13.59 5.01
C ALA A 428 -4.85 12.34 4.28
N SER A 429 -5.36 11.19 4.70
CA SER A 429 -5.26 9.95 3.95
C SER A 429 -6.59 9.24 3.92
N SER A 430 -6.97 8.73 2.75
CA SER A 430 -8.03 7.75 2.60
C SER A 430 -7.47 6.60 1.79
N THR A 431 -7.65 5.38 2.30
CA THR A 431 -7.31 4.17 1.55
C THR A 431 -8.49 3.22 1.61
N LEU A 432 -8.87 2.71 0.45
CA LEU A 432 -9.80 1.59 0.36
C LEU A 432 -9.00 0.31 0.44
N GLY A 433 -9.35 -0.53 1.40
CA GLY A 433 -8.92 -1.91 1.50
C GLY A 433 -9.92 -2.80 0.77
N LEU A 434 -9.45 -3.61 -0.17
CA LEU A 434 -10.23 -4.69 -0.77
C LEU A 434 -9.47 -5.99 -0.51
N THR A 435 -10.10 -6.95 0.16
CA THR A 435 -9.64 -8.35 0.11
C THR A 435 -10.57 -9.08 -0.83
N THR A 436 -10.04 -9.70 -1.87
CA THR A 436 -10.86 -10.39 -2.86
C THR A 436 -10.23 -11.70 -3.27
N GLY A 437 -11.02 -12.75 -3.37
CA GLY A 437 -10.53 -14.07 -3.67
C GLY A 437 -11.56 -14.92 -4.38
N VAL A 438 -11.12 -16.10 -4.78
CA VAL A 438 -11.97 -17.12 -5.38
C VAL A 438 -12.06 -18.28 -4.41
N SER A 439 -13.28 -18.73 -4.12
CA SER A 439 -13.55 -19.95 -3.36
C SER A 439 -14.27 -20.98 -4.22
N ALA A 440 -14.10 -22.25 -3.86
CA ALA A 440 -14.88 -23.37 -4.36
C ALA A 440 -15.69 -23.95 -3.20
N GLY A 441 -17.01 -23.71 -3.19
CA GLY A 441 -17.80 -23.86 -1.97
C GLY A 441 -17.24 -22.99 -0.84
N ASN A 442 -17.10 -23.56 0.35
CA ASN A 442 -16.47 -22.91 1.51
C ASN A 442 -14.93 -22.89 1.50
N LEU A 443 -14.27 -23.45 0.48
CA LEU A 443 -12.81 -23.53 0.40
C LEU A 443 -12.23 -22.32 -0.33
N ALA A 444 -11.47 -21.48 0.37
CA ALA A 444 -10.75 -20.38 -0.26
C ALA A 444 -9.56 -20.89 -1.09
N LEU A 445 -9.58 -20.70 -2.41
CA LEU A 445 -8.50 -21.16 -3.30
C LEU A 445 -7.31 -20.20 -3.28
N MET A 446 -7.59 -18.94 -3.61
CA MET A 446 -6.64 -17.83 -3.69
C MET A 446 -7.31 -16.51 -3.31
N ASP A 447 -6.52 -15.57 -2.81
CA ASP A 447 -6.98 -14.21 -2.58
C ASP A 447 -5.90 -13.16 -2.84
N ILE A 448 -6.36 -11.93 -3.02
CA ILE A 448 -5.56 -10.73 -3.19
C ILE A 448 -6.09 -9.70 -2.19
N GLN A 449 -5.21 -9.24 -1.31
CA GLN A 449 -5.45 -8.11 -0.41
C GLN A 449 -4.86 -6.87 -1.05
N ILE A 450 -5.63 -5.79 -1.08
CA ILE A 450 -5.25 -4.55 -1.70
C ILE A 450 -5.55 -3.46 -0.70
N LYS A 451 -4.56 -2.62 -0.43
CA LYS A 451 -4.76 -1.36 0.26
C LYS A 451 -4.21 -0.27 -0.64
N ALA A 452 -5.11 0.38 -1.35
CA ALA A 452 -4.78 1.41 -2.31
C ALA A 452 -5.35 2.76 -1.83
N GLY A 453 -4.62 3.83 -2.10
CA GLY A 453 -5.13 5.17 -1.90
C GLY A 453 -4.04 6.22 -1.94
N ILE A 454 -4.28 7.31 -1.25
CA ILE A 454 -3.34 8.44 -1.16
C ILE A 454 -3.09 8.78 0.30
N ARG A 455 -1.84 9.11 0.57
CA ARG A 455 -1.43 9.75 1.80
C ARG A 455 -0.92 11.15 1.49
N GLY A 456 -1.61 12.13 2.05
CA GLY A 456 -1.25 13.53 2.00
C GLY A 456 -0.97 14.07 3.39
N TYR A 457 0.14 14.75 3.55
CA TYR A 457 0.45 15.47 4.78
C TYR A 457 1.10 16.81 4.47
N MET A 458 1.01 17.73 5.42
CA MET A 458 1.54 19.07 5.28
C MET A 458 2.61 19.31 6.33
N ASP A 459 3.82 19.64 5.88
CA ASP A 459 4.87 20.15 6.76
C ASP A 459 4.51 21.59 7.11
N THR A 460 4.09 21.86 8.34
CA THR A 460 3.88 23.23 8.81
C THR A 460 5.20 23.87 9.16
N ILE A 461 5.46 25.05 8.61
CA ILE A 461 6.67 25.84 8.83
C ILE A 461 6.28 27.14 9.50
N VAL A 462 6.87 27.40 10.66
CA VAL A 462 6.75 28.65 11.40
C VAL A 462 7.99 29.50 11.15
N HIS A 463 7.77 30.73 10.70
CA HIS A 463 8.79 31.76 10.55
C HIS A 463 8.66 32.74 11.71
N LEU A 464 9.69 32.78 12.54
CA LEU A 464 9.82 33.73 13.64
C LEU A 464 10.74 34.87 13.21
N TYR A 465 10.36 36.09 13.56
CA TYR A 465 11.09 37.30 13.21
C TYR A 465 11.56 38.01 14.47
N ASP A 466 12.85 38.34 14.53
CA ASP A 466 13.38 39.14 15.63
C ASP A 466 13.12 40.64 15.42
N SER A 467 13.53 41.45 16.41
CA SER A 467 13.37 42.90 16.38
C SER A 467 14.14 43.59 15.25
N LYS A 468 15.10 42.92 14.61
CA LYS A 468 15.85 43.39 13.43
C LYS A 468 15.24 42.89 12.12
N GLY A 469 14.18 42.08 12.18
CA GLY A 469 13.52 41.50 11.02
C GLY A 469 14.24 40.29 10.43
N GLU A 470 15.24 39.76 11.12
CA GLU A 470 15.90 38.51 10.75
C GLU A 470 14.95 37.35 11.03
N LYS A 471 14.99 36.36 10.14
CA LYS A 471 14.06 35.24 10.11
C LYS A 471 14.74 33.98 10.62
N SER A 472 14.07 33.25 11.52
CA SER A 472 14.36 31.85 11.81
C SER A 472 13.18 30.97 11.42
N GLU A 473 13.45 29.79 10.88
CA GLU A 473 12.43 28.84 10.44
C GLU A 473 12.41 27.61 11.33
N LEU A 474 11.22 27.09 11.60
CA LEU A 474 11.03 25.84 12.32
C LEU A 474 9.92 25.02 11.70
N LYS A 475 10.19 23.74 11.45
CA LYS A 475 9.15 22.76 11.12
C LYS A 475 8.49 22.29 12.41
N VAL A 476 7.17 22.34 12.46
CA VAL A 476 6.37 21.95 13.64
C VAL A 476 5.36 20.88 13.26
N ASP A 477 5.11 19.96 14.18
CA ASP A 477 4.09 18.91 14.04
C ASP A 477 2.72 19.42 14.51
N VAL A 478 2.24 20.46 13.83
CA VAL A 478 0.96 21.13 14.13
C VAL A 478 0.23 21.37 12.81
N PRO A 479 -1.08 21.09 12.68
CA PRO A 479 -1.83 21.41 11.48
C PRO A 479 -1.71 22.88 11.08
N LEU A 480 -1.47 23.15 9.78
CA LEU A 480 -1.26 24.52 9.26
C LEU A 480 -2.40 25.47 9.62
N ASP A 481 -3.66 25.00 9.61
CA ASP A 481 -4.82 25.83 9.90
C ASP A 481 -4.82 26.38 11.31
N LYS A 482 -4.40 25.55 12.26
CA LYS A 482 -4.27 25.94 13.66
C LYS A 482 -3.11 26.89 13.84
N ALA A 483 -1.94 26.57 13.28
CA ALA A 483 -0.77 27.44 13.37
C ALA A 483 -1.03 28.82 12.71
N ASP A 484 -1.68 28.86 11.54
CA ASP A 484 -2.06 30.08 10.83
C ASP A 484 -3.03 30.93 11.66
N THR A 485 -4.13 30.34 12.14
CA THR A 485 -5.14 31.03 12.99
C THR A 485 -4.50 31.67 14.21
N VAL A 486 -3.60 30.96 14.86
CA VAL A 486 -2.91 31.43 16.06
C VAL A 486 -1.89 32.52 15.74
N SER A 487 -1.23 32.45 14.57
CA SER A 487 -0.28 33.47 14.12
C SER A 487 -0.91 34.83 13.78
N LEU A 488 -2.22 34.89 13.54
CA LEU A 488 -2.92 36.15 13.23
C LEU A 488 -2.78 37.22 14.32
N ASN A 489 -2.56 36.80 15.58
CA ASN A 489 -2.39 37.70 16.72
C ASN A 489 -0.91 38.02 17.02
N HIS A 490 0.02 37.53 16.20
CA HIS A 490 1.47 37.68 16.40
C HIS A 490 2.12 38.22 15.14
N ASP A 491 2.31 39.54 15.09
CA ASP A 491 2.88 40.18 13.92
C ASP A 491 4.25 39.65 13.56
N ASP A 492 5.07 39.26 14.53
CA ASP A 492 6.41 38.66 14.47
C ASP A 492 6.44 37.19 14.04
N VAL A 493 5.27 36.58 13.83
CA VAL A 493 5.15 35.20 13.38
C VAL A 493 4.46 35.15 12.02
N LYS A 494 4.98 34.30 11.12
CA LYS A 494 4.28 33.92 9.89
C LYS A 494 4.32 32.41 9.75
N VAL A 495 3.26 31.84 9.21
CA VAL A 495 3.19 30.39 8.98
C VAL A 495 3.03 30.14 7.48
N CYS A 496 3.61 29.04 7.02
CA CYS A 496 3.41 28.48 5.70
C CYS A 496 3.42 26.94 5.82
N GLY A 497 3.09 26.25 4.73
CA GLY A 497 3.13 24.80 4.70
C GLY A 497 3.70 24.25 3.39
N ASN A 498 4.31 23.07 3.45
CA ASN A 498 4.61 22.28 2.25
C ASN A 498 3.70 21.07 2.20
N LEU A 499 2.94 20.96 1.13
CA LEU A 499 2.12 19.79 0.85
C LEU A 499 2.97 18.65 0.28
N ASN A 500 2.91 17.51 0.95
CA ASN A 500 3.46 16.23 0.51
C ASN A 500 2.31 15.30 0.17
N LEU A 501 2.30 14.78 -1.06
CA LEU A 501 1.32 13.79 -1.52
C LEU A 501 2.06 12.59 -2.10
N HIS A 502 1.64 11.39 -1.72
CA HIS A 502 2.09 10.17 -2.36
C HIS A 502 0.95 9.14 -2.44
N TRP A 503 0.99 8.37 -3.53
CA TRP A 503 0.21 7.15 -3.67
C TRP A 503 0.68 6.11 -2.64
N VAL A 504 -0.27 5.29 -2.19
CA VAL A 504 0.00 4.10 -1.38
C VAL A 504 -0.65 2.91 -2.08
N LEU A 505 0.11 1.84 -2.26
CA LEU A 505 -0.40 0.56 -2.75
C LEU A 505 0.34 -0.57 -2.03
N ASP A 506 -0.33 -1.17 -1.06
CA ASP A 506 0.08 -2.44 -0.47
C ASP A 506 -0.75 -3.55 -1.12
N VAL A 507 -0.08 -4.63 -1.53
CA VAL A 507 -0.75 -5.81 -2.10
C VAL A 507 -0.29 -7.05 -1.35
N GLY A 508 -1.23 -7.76 -0.72
CA GLY A 508 -1.05 -9.10 -0.20
C GLY A 508 -1.60 -10.12 -1.18
N PHE A 509 -0.99 -11.29 -1.25
CA PHE A 509 -1.41 -12.42 -2.04
C PHE A 509 -1.50 -13.62 -1.12
N ASN A 510 -2.68 -14.27 -1.11
CA ASN A 510 -3.02 -15.48 -0.36
C ASN A 510 -2.88 -15.34 1.16
N THR A 511 -3.99 -15.04 1.82
CA THR A 511 -4.10 -15.14 3.28
C THR A 511 -3.90 -16.57 3.77
N SER A 512 -3.61 -16.73 5.06
CA SER A 512 -3.46 -18.04 5.70
C SER A 512 -4.69 -18.96 5.57
N LYS A 513 -5.85 -18.43 5.16
CA LYS A 513 -7.06 -19.21 4.91
C LYS A 513 -7.02 -19.97 3.58
N THR A 514 -6.27 -19.49 2.59
CA THR A 514 -6.32 -20.04 1.24
C THR A 514 -5.51 -21.32 1.09
N ILE A 515 -5.97 -22.23 0.22
CA ILE A 515 -5.23 -23.45 -0.14
C ILE A 515 -3.84 -23.08 -0.67
N ALA A 516 -3.74 -22.05 -1.53
CA ALA A 516 -2.47 -21.58 -2.05
C ALA A 516 -1.49 -21.17 -0.92
N SER A 517 -1.95 -20.48 0.12
CA SER A 517 -1.12 -20.09 1.26
C SER A 517 -0.66 -21.29 2.08
N LYS A 518 -1.55 -22.25 2.35
CA LYS A 518 -1.27 -23.47 3.11
C LYS A 518 -0.14 -24.31 2.50
N ILE A 519 0.02 -24.27 1.17
CA ILE A 519 1.11 -24.94 0.46
C ILE A 519 2.31 -24.03 0.14
N GLY A 520 2.39 -22.86 0.78
CA GLY A 520 3.56 -21.98 0.76
C GLY A 520 3.51 -20.82 -0.23
N PHE A 521 2.40 -20.59 -0.92
CA PHE A 521 2.25 -19.48 -1.86
C PHE A 521 1.58 -18.29 -1.20
N SER A 522 2.30 -17.57 -0.33
CA SER A 522 1.87 -16.26 0.18
C SER A 522 2.93 -15.20 -0.06
N LYS A 523 2.51 -13.96 -0.29
CA LYS A 523 3.44 -12.83 -0.48
C LYS A 523 2.79 -11.51 -0.13
N THR A 524 3.58 -10.59 0.42
CA THR A 524 3.13 -9.20 0.64
C THR A 524 4.12 -8.26 -0.04
N LEU A 525 3.58 -7.28 -0.75
CA LEU A 525 4.33 -6.26 -1.47
C LEU A 525 3.89 -4.88 -0.99
N ASN A 526 4.86 -4.06 -0.60
CA ASN A 526 4.68 -2.61 -0.52
C ASN A 526 5.07 -2.02 -1.88
N VAL A 527 4.11 -1.97 -2.80
CA VAL A 527 4.37 -1.64 -4.20
C VAL A 527 4.64 -0.15 -4.35
N ILE A 528 3.79 0.67 -3.73
CA ILE A 528 3.88 2.13 -3.83
C ILE A 528 3.88 2.74 -2.43
N ASN A 529 4.88 3.58 -2.20
CA ASN A 529 5.08 4.32 -0.95
C ASN A 529 5.57 5.76 -1.24
N GLU A 530 6.02 6.46 -0.22
CA GLU A 530 6.50 7.84 -0.32
C GLU A 530 7.70 8.04 -1.27
N ASN A 531 8.51 6.99 -1.50
CA ASN A 531 9.73 7.08 -2.32
C ASN A 531 9.44 7.00 -3.81
N ASN A 532 8.52 6.14 -4.24
CA ASN A 532 8.21 5.87 -5.65
C ASN A 532 6.79 6.33 -6.06
N GLY A 533 5.97 6.76 -5.10
CA GLY A 533 4.59 7.18 -5.29
C GLY A 533 4.36 8.68 -5.21
N LYS A 534 5.40 9.52 -5.14
CA LYS A 534 5.27 10.96 -4.96
C LYS A 534 4.47 11.62 -6.08
N ILE A 535 3.46 12.40 -5.70
CA ILE A 535 2.60 13.14 -6.63
C ILE A 535 3.13 14.58 -6.74
N ILE A 536 3.48 15.00 -7.96
CA ILE A 536 4.04 16.33 -8.22
C ILE A 536 2.97 17.24 -8.80
N LEU A 537 2.57 18.25 -8.03
CA LEU A 537 1.54 19.21 -8.43
C LEU A 537 2.19 20.44 -9.08
N ASN A 538 2.16 20.57 -10.41
CA ASN A 538 2.47 21.79 -11.20
C ASN A 538 3.43 22.82 -10.55
N LYS A 539 4.54 22.34 -9.95
CA LYS A 539 5.55 23.10 -9.18
C LYS A 539 5.04 23.95 -8.00
N LYS A 540 3.78 23.84 -7.58
CA LYS A 540 3.22 24.61 -6.46
C LYS A 540 2.75 23.69 -5.33
N THR A 541 3.67 23.31 -4.47
CA THR A 541 3.37 22.54 -3.24
C THR A 541 3.47 23.39 -1.98
N HIS A 542 3.95 24.64 -2.09
CA HIS A 542 4.07 25.55 -0.98
C HIS A 542 2.77 26.34 -0.77
N ILE A 543 2.34 26.51 0.46
CA ILE A 543 1.10 27.19 0.83
C ILE A 543 1.41 28.35 1.78
N GLU A 544 0.94 29.53 1.44
CA GLU A 544 0.89 30.70 2.33
C GLU A 544 -0.47 31.36 2.21
N ASN A 545 -1.06 31.80 3.33
CA ASN A 545 -2.38 32.45 3.31
C ASN A 545 -3.43 31.67 2.50
N TRP A 546 -3.39 30.33 2.55
CA TRP A 546 -4.27 29.43 1.78
C TRP A 546 -4.13 29.53 0.25
N GLN A 547 -3.01 30.05 -0.23
CA GLN A 547 -2.65 30.17 -1.64
C GLN A 547 -1.42 29.34 -1.96
N PHE A 548 -1.46 28.67 -3.11
CA PHE A 548 -0.36 27.87 -3.62
C PHE A 548 0.70 28.74 -4.32
N LEU A 549 1.94 28.54 -3.92
CA LEU A 549 3.11 29.26 -4.39
C LEU A 549 4.19 28.27 -4.88
N GLU A 550 5.04 28.75 -5.80
CA GLU A 550 6.18 27.95 -6.27
C GLU A 550 7.32 27.87 -5.24
N LYS A 551 7.40 28.88 -4.38
CA LYS A 551 8.40 28.99 -3.31
C LYS A 551 7.86 29.84 -2.18
N CYS A 552 8.49 29.72 -1.02
CA CYS A 552 8.21 30.57 0.11
C CYS A 552 8.51 32.05 -0.18
N THR A 553 7.55 32.92 0.09
CA THR A 553 7.65 34.39 0.01
C THR A 553 7.93 35.03 1.38
N ARG A 554 7.92 34.27 2.48
CA ARG A 554 8.31 34.75 3.82
C ARG A 554 9.81 35.06 3.87
N GLY A 555 10.22 36.23 3.40
CA GLY A 555 11.59 36.74 3.44
C GLY A 555 11.90 37.52 4.72
N LYS A 556 13.11 38.09 4.84
CA LYS A 556 13.49 39.03 5.91
C LYS A 556 12.56 40.25 5.92
N ARG A 557 12.29 40.82 7.10
CA ARG A 557 11.54 42.08 7.21
C ARG A 557 12.52 43.24 7.11
N LYS A 558 12.12 44.29 6.38
CA LYS A 558 12.87 45.55 6.38
C LYS A 558 12.64 46.25 7.72
N VAL A 559 13.64 46.25 8.58
CA VAL A 559 13.66 47.06 9.81
C VAL A 559 14.74 48.14 9.66
N LYS A 560 14.50 49.35 10.17
CA LYS A 560 15.51 50.41 10.19
C LYS A 560 16.61 50.03 11.19
N GLU A 561 17.84 49.81 10.70
CA GLU A 561 18.99 49.44 11.54
C GLU A 561 19.42 50.59 12.48
N THR A 562 19.70 50.26 13.74
CA THR A 562 20.41 51.10 14.71
C THR A 562 21.54 50.28 15.33
N ASN A 563 22.81 50.71 15.15
CA ASN A 563 24.03 49.91 15.39
C ASN A 563 24.77 50.21 16.69
N GLN A 564 24.08 50.60 17.76
CA GLN A 564 24.64 50.61 19.13
C GLN A 564 23.59 50.12 20.10
N PRO A 565 23.97 49.53 21.25
CA PRO A 565 23.03 49.25 22.32
C PRO A 565 22.31 50.55 22.65
N ILE A 566 21.02 50.62 22.33
CA ILE A 566 20.27 51.84 22.51
C ILE A 566 20.08 51.98 24.02
N GLN A 567 20.37 53.16 24.57
CA GLN A 567 19.99 53.49 25.94
C GLN A 567 18.48 53.23 26.08
N SER A 568 18.10 52.30 26.95
CA SER A 568 16.75 51.75 27.03
C SER A 568 16.37 51.53 28.48
N ASP A 569 15.11 51.68 28.86
CA ASP A 569 14.68 51.39 30.24
C ASP A 569 14.68 49.89 30.59
N LYS A 570 15.13 49.01 29.68
CA LYS A 570 15.14 47.54 29.81
C LYS A 570 16.39 46.93 29.18
N ILE A 571 16.70 45.69 29.58
CA ILE A 571 17.71 44.86 28.89
C ILE A 571 17.08 44.33 27.59
N ILE A 572 17.62 44.70 26.43
CA ILE A 572 17.16 44.25 25.10
C ILE A 572 18.18 43.28 24.53
N LEU A 573 17.72 42.10 24.13
CA LEU A 573 18.55 41.09 23.47
C LEU A 573 18.51 41.26 21.96
N GLU A 574 19.62 40.98 21.27
CA GLU A 574 19.63 40.87 19.80
C GLU A 574 18.68 39.76 19.34
N LYS A 575 18.69 38.65 20.07
CA LYS A 575 17.84 37.49 19.85
C LYS A 575 17.30 37.01 21.19
N ILE A 576 15.99 36.99 21.32
CA ILE A 576 15.28 36.43 22.48
C ILE A 576 15.13 34.90 22.38
N ASN A 577 15.41 34.33 21.21
CA ASN A 577 15.39 32.89 20.93
C ASN A 577 16.69 32.47 20.24
N LEU A 578 17.34 31.42 20.75
CA LEU A 578 18.51 30.80 20.13
C LEU A 578 18.28 29.31 19.93
N VAL A 579 18.43 28.86 18.69
CA VAL A 579 18.60 27.44 18.38
C VAL A 579 20.09 27.15 18.34
N ILE A 580 20.51 26.13 19.10
CA ILE A 580 21.87 25.59 19.11
C ILE A 580 21.80 24.06 19.05
N TYR A 581 22.87 23.42 18.60
CA TYR A 581 22.97 21.97 18.65
C TYR A 581 23.64 21.48 19.94
N VAL A 582 23.49 20.19 20.24
CA VAL A 582 24.29 19.53 21.30
C VAL A 582 25.78 19.79 21.03
N ASP A 583 26.50 20.19 22.09
CA ASP A 583 27.90 20.62 22.11
C ASP A 583 28.22 21.94 21.38
N GLU A 584 27.24 22.61 20.77
CA GLU A 584 27.42 23.94 20.19
C GLU A 584 27.36 25.02 21.28
N SER A 585 28.19 26.06 21.13
CA SER A 585 28.19 27.23 22.00
C SER A 585 27.88 28.51 21.24
N LYS A 586 27.04 29.38 21.81
CA LYS A 586 26.58 30.64 21.18
C LYS A 586 26.44 31.76 22.21
N LYS A 587 26.91 32.97 21.87
CA LYS A 587 26.80 34.15 22.73
C LYS A 587 25.41 34.78 22.61
N ILE A 588 24.81 35.14 23.74
CA ILE A 588 23.64 36.03 23.81
C ILE A 588 24.17 37.47 23.66
N ASN A 589 23.78 38.15 22.58
CA ASN A 589 24.18 39.53 22.33
C ASN A 589 23.15 40.50 22.91
N ILE A 590 23.62 41.54 23.60
CA ILE A 590 22.79 42.62 24.16
C ILE A 590 22.78 43.80 23.19
N VAL A 591 21.61 44.40 22.96
CA VAL A 591 21.40 45.53 22.03
C VAL A 591 20.68 46.71 22.69
N GLY A 592 20.51 46.68 24.01
CA GLY A 592 20.03 47.81 24.79
C GLY A 592 20.13 47.55 26.28
N LEU A 593 20.49 48.58 27.05
CA LEU A 593 20.69 48.50 28.49
C LEU A 593 20.04 49.68 29.23
N PRO A 594 19.52 49.46 30.46
CA PRO A 594 19.14 50.49 31.43
C PRO A 594 20.23 51.50 31.72
N ASN A 595 19.82 52.72 32.08
CA ASN A 595 20.71 53.75 32.59
C ASN A 595 21.42 53.22 33.85
N ASN A 596 22.76 53.28 33.86
CA ASN A 596 23.62 52.81 34.94
C ASN A 596 23.69 51.27 35.10
N VAL A 597 23.44 50.50 34.03
CA VAL A 597 23.71 49.06 33.98
C VAL A 597 24.70 48.80 32.84
N ASP A 598 25.90 48.32 33.17
CA ASP A 598 26.88 47.90 32.17
C ASP A 598 26.72 46.39 31.84
N GLU A 599 27.21 45.95 30.68
CA GLU A 599 27.18 44.50 30.32
C GLU A 599 27.91 43.63 31.37
N SER A 600 28.92 44.18 32.05
CA SER A 600 29.64 43.49 33.13
C SER A 600 28.81 43.28 34.39
N ASP A 601 27.70 44.00 34.54
CA ASP A 601 26.80 43.89 35.69
C ASP A 601 25.73 42.81 35.51
N LEU A 602 25.69 42.13 34.36
CA LEU A 602 24.70 41.13 34.03
C LEU A 602 25.05 39.75 34.59
N ILE A 603 24.06 39.13 35.24
CA ILE A 603 24.11 37.79 35.78
C ILE A 603 23.23 36.89 34.92
N TYR A 604 23.79 35.76 34.48
CA TYR A 604 23.11 34.77 33.63
C TYR A 604 22.83 33.49 34.41
N SER A 605 21.63 32.94 34.30
CA SER A 605 21.27 31.66 34.91
C SER A 605 20.37 30.83 34.01
N SER A 606 20.59 29.52 33.94
CA SER A 606 19.73 28.58 33.22
C SER A 606 18.74 27.91 34.16
N ASN A 607 17.47 27.78 33.74
CA ASN A 607 16.49 26.99 34.48
C ASN A 607 16.64 25.47 34.29
N GLN A 608 17.37 25.03 33.26
CA GLN A 608 17.64 23.62 32.95
C GLN A 608 19.09 23.44 32.50
N ILE A 609 19.98 23.39 33.50
CA ILE A 609 21.44 23.27 33.30
C ILE A 609 21.83 21.98 32.57
N ASP A 610 21.01 20.92 32.70
CA ASP A 610 21.23 19.64 32.01
C ASP A 610 20.84 19.71 30.51
N VAL A 611 20.13 20.75 30.09
CA VAL A 611 19.73 20.99 28.71
C VAL A 611 20.63 22.04 28.07
N ALA A 612 20.79 23.22 28.70
CA ALA A 612 21.71 24.26 28.25
C ALA A 612 22.38 24.98 29.42
N LYS A 613 23.70 25.13 29.34
CA LYS A 613 24.53 25.84 30.32
C LYS A 613 24.83 27.23 29.82
N VAL A 614 24.91 28.23 30.70
CA VAL A 614 25.37 29.58 30.37
C VAL A 614 26.51 29.98 31.30
N ASN A 615 27.54 30.63 30.77
CA ASN A 615 28.63 31.16 31.58
C ASN A 615 28.45 32.66 31.88
N GLN A 616 29.35 33.23 32.71
CA GLN A 616 29.31 34.64 33.10
C GLN A 616 29.46 35.63 31.92
N ALA A 617 30.02 35.19 30.78
CA ALA A 617 30.15 36.00 29.58
C ALA A 617 28.91 35.93 28.65
N GLY A 618 27.83 35.29 29.09
CA GLY A 618 26.60 35.10 28.30
C GLY A 618 26.75 34.10 27.15
N VAL A 619 27.75 33.21 27.21
CA VAL A 619 27.91 32.13 26.23
C VAL A 619 27.14 30.91 26.70
N VAL A 620 26.20 30.46 25.87
CA VAL A 620 25.32 29.32 26.12
C VAL A 620 25.85 28.10 25.37
N THR A 621 25.99 26.97 26.06
CA THR A 621 26.39 25.67 25.51
C THR A 621 25.26 24.66 25.61
N GLY A 622 24.93 24.00 24.50
CA GLY A 622 23.92 22.94 24.45
C GLY A 622 24.46 21.64 25.04
N VAL A 623 23.75 21.04 26.00
CA VAL A 623 24.16 19.83 26.71
C VAL A 623 23.35 18.61 26.27
N LYS A 624 22.02 18.77 26.17
CA LYS A 624 21.10 17.69 25.78
C LYS A 624 19.94 18.26 24.99
N ARG A 625 19.40 17.48 24.05
CA ARG A 625 18.17 17.83 23.34
C ARG A 625 17.06 18.22 24.32
N GLY A 626 16.49 19.40 24.13
CA GLY A 626 15.49 19.96 25.05
C GLY A 626 15.39 21.47 24.96
N SER A 627 14.61 22.07 25.85
CA SER A 627 14.47 23.52 25.98
C SER A 627 14.99 24.01 27.34
N ALA A 628 15.71 25.13 27.33
CA ALA A 628 16.12 25.84 28.53
C ALA A 628 15.84 27.33 28.38
N ILE A 629 15.54 28.02 29.48
CA ILE A 629 15.38 29.46 29.56
C ILE A 629 16.60 30.01 30.31
N ILE A 630 17.32 30.92 29.66
CA ILE A 630 18.38 31.70 30.28
C ILE A 630 17.78 33.01 30.78
N THR A 631 17.81 33.22 32.09
CA THR A 631 17.48 34.51 32.72
C THR A 631 18.75 35.37 32.74
N ILE A 632 18.63 36.61 32.28
CA ILE A 632 19.67 37.64 32.33
C ILE A 632 19.15 38.73 33.27
N LYS A 633 19.90 39.04 34.32
CA LYS A 633 19.49 39.98 35.38
C LYS A 633 20.60 40.98 35.70
N SER A 634 20.26 42.23 36.00
CA SER A 634 21.21 43.17 36.59
C SER A 634 21.66 42.71 37.99
N SER A 635 22.85 43.11 38.41
CA SER A 635 23.44 42.76 39.71
C SER A 635 22.58 43.18 40.91
N ASP A 636 21.89 44.31 40.81
CA ASP A 636 20.92 44.80 41.79
C ASP A 636 19.56 44.10 41.73
N GLY A 637 19.33 43.31 40.69
CA GLY A 637 18.11 42.56 40.47
C GLY A 637 16.90 43.37 39.98
N ASN A 638 17.06 44.64 39.65
CA ASN A 638 15.97 45.52 39.24
C ASN A 638 15.54 45.34 37.77
N TYR A 639 16.43 44.84 36.92
CA TYR A 639 16.17 44.59 35.51
C TYR A 639 16.40 43.12 35.17
N PHE A 640 15.51 42.52 34.39
CA PHE A 640 15.68 41.15 33.91
C PHE A 640 15.06 40.96 32.52
N THR A 641 15.60 40.00 31.79
CA THR A 641 15.05 39.50 30.53
C THR A 641 15.34 38.01 30.39
N HIS A 642 14.76 37.38 29.37
CA HIS A 642 14.89 35.94 29.13
C HIS A 642 15.35 35.67 27.70
N CYS A 643 16.23 34.70 27.53
CA CYS A 643 16.62 34.13 26.24
C CYS A 643 16.26 32.65 26.24
N ASN A 644 15.37 32.22 25.35
CA ASN A 644 15.00 30.82 25.24
C ASN A 644 15.98 30.08 24.33
N ILE A 645 16.42 28.91 24.78
CA ILE A 645 17.40 28.06 24.13
C ILE A 645 16.74 26.75 23.74
N LEU A 646 16.67 26.47 22.45
CA LEU A 646 16.30 25.15 21.94
C LEU A 646 17.56 24.40 21.54
N VAL A 647 17.84 23.30 22.23
CA VAL A 647 18.96 22.41 21.92
C VAL A 647 18.44 21.26 21.05
N SER A 648 18.96 21.18 19.83
CA SER A 648 18.60 20.14 18.85
C SER A 648 19.78 19.20 18.59
N GLU A 649 19.51 18.03 18.03
CA GLU A 649 20.58 17.15 17.53
C GLU A 649 21.04 17.62 16.15
N LYS A 650 22.36 17.59 15.89
CA LYS A 650 22.85 17.77 14.52
C LYS A 650 22.35 16.58 13.71
N ARG A 651 21.52 16.84 12.70
CA ARG A 651 21.31 15.85 11.64
C ARG A 651 22.62 15.75 10.86
N THR A 652 23.35 14.66 11.06
CA THR A 652 24.36 14.23 10.11
C THR A 652 23.62 13.83 8.83
N ASN A 653 23.69 14.68 7.82
CA ASN A 653 23.46 14.21 6.46
C ASN A 653 24.69 13.38 6.06
N ASP A 654 24.40 12.16 5.61
CA ASP A 654 25.23 11.14 4.96
C ASP A 654 26.23 10.36 5.82
N LEU A 655 26.00 9.04 5.87
CA LEU A 655 26.95 8.02 5.43
C LEU A 655 26.21 6.75 5.00
N HIS A 656 26.42 6.38 3.74
CA HIS A 656 26.30 5.00 3.23
C HIS A 656 27.08 4.00 4.10
N ASN A 657 26.67 2.72 3.96
CA ASN A 657 27.30 1.48 4.40
C ASN A 657 27.14 1.12 5.89
N THR A 658 26.25 0.19 6.19
CA THR A 658 26.51 -1.27 6.11
C THR A 658 25.19 -2.04 6.04
#